data_AF-A0AAJ0G3N7-F1
#
_entry.id   AF-A0AAJ0G3N7-F1
#
_cell.length_a   1.000
_cell.length_b   1.000
_cell.length_c   1.000
_cell.angle_alpha   90.00
_cell.angle_beta   90.00
_cell.angle_gamma   90.00
#
_symmetry.space_group_name_H-M   'P 1'
#
loop_
_entity.id
_entity.type
_entity.pdbx_description
1 polymer ?
#
loop_
_entity_poly.entity_id
_entity_poly.type
_entity_poly.pdbx_seq_one_letter_code
_entity_poly.pdbx_strand_id
1 'polypeptide(L)'
;MESADDRASDRIPDSASDADSDLEELQGDIAKFDESVREFLASHRGTSAGGREAQSTIRGRGARGPRKAAKPRGDITARLSKVNQAFLSGDYDRALDIAFEVIRINAETYQAWTALSSIFRERGELDRSLSAMVYAAHLRPKDVSGWLRCASFALDSIIDGESTNLHTARLCFSAALRADRTNIEARVGKAGICHRQGHLSTAITEYKYVLKRHPYDLGIIRKLAEACLDGINAASAIPSAVSAYKQYFDRIVDHQDKQDDTLWHDIGVYIELIASLGRYQEAIFELKRLSRLLSGRLSESYWDDWRIDDREWDTFEERRSSVPGYNARGDSPSRLGLLLPLDLRIRLATYRLKLGDQQEALNHLDLFNSDEMTTEALAKDFPFLIFDLGVELSRGCLPELAIRYFELLRNLPGEPDAAVLLQIGRCHLASAEQAKAEELFLAALEVDEDNIDARIELANMYETAREDEEALILAAEALALREAQDQSAEDGFDKEPRHARTSIGLIPRTSRRDARVNTADRPAMVGSVTRRPMIPRRYRPKRLAGPDKRRQEEQTRAFKLSQQYSIVRDLKQQISAGHNELIPAWMASSKELIDDFRSLKRFYSWDKYLHFLGSKGLSQEGGSAVPGTELSQMYERLSRSIAPQTEQGHQLDTLDAATHQGITFDDWLDLFLEYAIGLAILHRRQEAYQVCAAAKDSTVFQSTKHDFTIYYVPSTPTMKKGVSQLPDT
;
A
#
# COMPACT_ATOMS: atom_id res chain seq x y z
N MET A 1 10.33 -68.16 -10.23
CA MET A 1 9.66 -68.52 -11.50
C MET A 1 9.03 -67.23 -11.99
N GLU A 2 9.71 -66.51 -12.90
CA GLU A 2 9.47 -66.55 -14.36
C GLU A 2 8.07 -66.03 -14.69
N SER A 3 7.81 -65.13 -15.65
CA SER A 3 8.59 -64.50 -16.71
C SER A 3 7.71 -63.38 -17.33
N ALA A 4 8.27 -62.63 -18.28
CA ALA A 4 7.78 -61.38 -18.86
C ALA A 4 6.56 -61.45 -19.82
N ASP A 5 6.07 -60.24 -20.11
CA ASP A 5 5.50 -59.68 -21.36
C ASP A 5 4.12 -60.09 -21.91
N ASP A 6 3.30 -59.03 -22.05
CA ASP A 6 2.50 -58.60 -23.20
C ASP A 6 1.78 -59.64 -24.08
N ARG A 7 0.44 -59.49 -24.16
CA ARG A 7 -0.25 -59.23 -25.43
C ARG A 7 -1.75 -58.90 -25.28
N ALA A 8 -2.15 -57.99 -26.15
CA ALA A 8 -3.45 -57.36 -26.34
C ALA A 8 -4.46 -58.22 -27.15
N SER A 9 -5.64 -57.59 -27.38
CA SER A 9 -6.77 -57.92 -28.28
C SER A 9 -7.85 -58.82 -27.66
N ASP A 10 -9.17 -58.55 -27.74
CA ASP A 10 -9.96 -57.55 -28.47
C ASP A 10 -11.28 -57.32 -27.71
N ARG A 11 -11.76 -56.07 -27.64
CA ARG A 11 -13.17 -55.74 -27.34
C ARG A 11 -13.73 -54.95 -28.52
N ILE A 12 -14.78 -55.50 -29.13
CA ILE A 12 -15.67 -54.85 -30.11
C ILE A 12 -16.84 -54.19 -29.34
N PRO A 13 -17.43 -53.09 -29.87
CA PRO A 13 -17.89 -51.95 -29.11
C PRO A 13 -19.41 -51.89 -28.91
N ASP A 14 -19.85 -51.22 -27.85
CA ASP A 14 -21.24 -50.78 -27.69
C ASP A 14 -21.33 -49.25 -27.90
N SER A 15 -21.86 -48.88 -29.07
CA SER A 15 -22.84 -47.82 -29.31
C SER A 15 -22.83 -46.59 -28.37
N ALA A 16 -22.01 -45.59 -28.69
CA ALA A 16 -22.21 -44.22 -28.20
C ALA A 16 -23.37 -43.54 -28.96
N SER A 17 -24.23 -42.86 -28.22
CA SER A 17 -25.40 -42.12 -28.68
C SER A 17 -25.00 -40.88 -29.48
N ASP A 18 -25.62 -40.66 -30.64
CA ASP A 18 -25.45 -39.48 -31.54
C ASP A 18 -25.62 -38.12 -30.84
N ALA A 19 -26.15 -38.08 -29.61
CA ALA A 19 -26.33 -36.84 -28.83
C ALA A 19 -25.04 -36.29 -28.18
N ASP A 20 -23.99 -37.12 -27.99
CA ASP A 20 -22.72 -36.66 -27.41
C ASP A 20 -21.75 -36.10 -28.49
N SER A 21 -21.91 -36.52 -29.75
CA SER A 21 -21.12 -36.01 -30.89
C SER A 21 -21.44 -34.55 -31.19
N ASP A 22 -22.71 -34.14 -31.08
CA ASP A 22 -23.13 -32.75 -31.31
C ASP A 22 -22.73 -31.84 -30.14
N LEU A 23 -22.67 -32.37 -28.92
CA LEU A 23 -22.18 -31.63 -27.74
C LEU A 23 -20.66 -31.43 -27.79
N GLU A 24 -19.90 -32.43 -28.24
CA GLU A 24 -18.45 -32.32 -28.48
C GLU A 24 -18.11 -31.44 -29.69
N GLU A 25 -18.93 -31.42 -30.74
CA GLU A 25 -18.79 -30.49 -31.87
C GLU A 25 -19.11 -29.04 -31.44
N LEU A 26 -20.13 -28.84 -30.60
CA LEU A 26 -20.47 -27.53 -30.05
C LEU A 26 -19.43 -27.04 -29.03
N GLN A 27 -18.91 -27.92 -28.16
CA GLN A 27 -17.81 -27.61 -27.25
C GLN A 27 -16.50 -27.35 -28.00
N GLY A 28 -16.26 -28.08 -29.10
CA GLY A 28 -15.14 -27.85 -30.01
C GLY A 28 -15.24 -26.53 -30.76
N ASP A 29 -16.44 -26.11 -31.17
CA ASP A 29 -16.67 -24.83 -31.84
C ASP A 29 -16.68 -23.65 -30.85
N ILE A 30 -17.13 -23.85 -29.61
CA ILE A 30 -16.97 -22.89 -28.51
C ILE A 30 -15.49 -22.74 -28.13
N ALA A 31 -14.72 -23.83 -28.11
CA ALA A 31 -13.28 -23.78 -27.88
C ALA A 31 -12.53 -23.09 -29.02
N LYS A 32 -12.87 -23.34 -30.29
CA LYS A 32 -12.34 -22.60 -31.46
C LYS A 32 -12.76 -21.13 -31.44
N PHE A 33 -13.97 -20.83 -30.97
CA PHE A 33 -14.45 -19.47 -30.78
C PHE A 33 -13.61 -18.76 -29.72
N ASP A 34 -13.42 -19.35 -28.54
CA ASP A 34 -12.56 -18.83 -27.47
C ASP A 34 -11.10 -18.73 -27.90
N GLU A 35 -10.59 -19.64 -28.73
CA GLU A 35 -9.27 -19.58 -29.36
C GLU A 35 -9.17 -18.39 -30.33
N SER A 36 -10.19 -18.17 -31.17
CA SER A 36 -10.24 -17.03 -32.09
C SER A 36 -10.35 -15.68 -31.36
N VAL A 37 -11.06 -15.66 -30.22
CA VAL A 37 -11.12 -14.52 -29.29
C VAL A 37 -9.73 -14.27 -28.71
N ARG A 38 -9.04 -15.33 -28.26
CA ARG A 38 -7.69 -15.27 -27.68
C ARG A 38 -6.63 -14.82 -28.70
N GLU A 39 -6.64 -15.39 -29.90
CA GLU A 39 -5.75 -15.03 -31.01
C GLU A 39 -5.98 -13.60 -31.49
N PHE A 40 -7.25 -13.16 -31.57
CA PHE A 40 -7.58 -11.78 -31.90
C PHE A 40 -7.09 -10.80 -30.84
N LEU A 41 -7.27 -11.11 -29.56
CA LEU A 41 -6.72 -10.32 -28.45
C LEU A 41 -5.19 -10.36 -28.39
N ALA A 42 -4.56 -11.47 -28.77
CA ALA A 42 -3.10 -11.62 -28.87
C ALA A 42 -2.52 -10.81 -30.04
N SER A 43 -3.20 -10.77 -31.19
CA SER A 43 -2.78 -9.99 -32.37
C SER A 43 -2.69 -8.48 -32.11
N HIS A 44 -3.45 -7.98 -31.13
CA HIS A 44 -3.48 -6.58 -30.73
C HIS A 44 -2.61 -6.26 -29.49
N ARG A 45 -2.02 -7.26 -28.83
CA ARG A 45 -0.99 -7.05 -27.79
C ARG A 45 0.41 -6.82 -28.38
N GLY A 46 0.63 -7.11 -29.67
CA GLY A 46 1.94 -7.12 -30.32
C GLY A 46 2.34 -5.88 -31.13
N THR A 47 1.83 -4.67 -30.85
CA THR A 47 2.30 -3.45 -31.55
C THR A 47 2.81 -2.39 -30.58
N SER A 48 4.00 -2.68 -30.06
CA SER A 48 4.92 -1.70 -29.48
C SER A 48 6.28 -1.87 -30.16
N ALA A 49 6.74 -0.78 -30.79
CA ALA A 49 8.11 -0.50 -31.22
C ALA A 49 8.78 -1.46 -32.23
N GLY A 50 8.96 -0.98 -33.46
CA GLY A 50 9.85 -1.59 -34.45
C GLY A 50 9.66 -0.97 -35.82
N GLY A 51 10.39 0.11 -36.11
CA GLY A 51 10.34 0.80 -37.41
C GLY A 51 10.78 -0.11 -38.54
N ARG A 52 10.10 0.01 -39.70
CA ARG A 52 10.65 -0.39 -40.99
C ARG A 52 10.11 0.50 -42.10
N GLU A 53 11.04 0.91 -42.93
CA GLU A 53 11.00 1.97 -43.92
C GLU A 53 9.99 1.71 -45.04
N ALA A 54 9.29 2.77 -45.44
CA ALA A 54 8.40 2.77 -46.57
C ALA A 54 9.18 3.02 -47.86
N GLN A 55 9.19 2.03 -48.76
CA GLN A 55 9.40 2.30 -50.18
C GLN A 55 8.05 2.43 -50.89
N SER A 56 7.88 3.60 -51.49
CA SER A 56 6.73 4.03 -52.24
C SER A 56 6.66 3.32 -53.60
N THR A 57 5.48 2.81 -53.95
CA THR A 57 5.02 2.84 -55.35
C THR A 57 3.58 3.31 -55.39
N ILE A 58 3.43 4.47 -56.02
CA ILE A 58 2.19 5.19 -56.28
C ILE A 58 1.46 4.49 -57.42
N ARG A 59 0.25 3.96 -57.18
CA ARG A 59 -0.84 3.99 -58.16
C ARG A 59 -2.18 4.20 -57.45
N GLY A 60 -2.78 5.35 -57.73
CA GLY A 60 -4.03 5.80 -57.14
C GLY A 60 -5.19 4.83 -57.39
N ARG A 61 -5.80 4.39 -56.28
CA ARG A 61 -7.21 4.02 -56.23
C ARG A 61 -7.87 4.93 -55.21
N GLY A 62 -8.83 5.73 -55.69
CA GLY A 62 -9.60 6.64 -54.87
C GLY A 62 -10.17 5.94 -53.63
N ALA A 63 -10.19 6.66 -52.53
CA ALA A 63 -10.69 6.22 -51.24
C ALA A 63 -12.16 5.76 -51.36
N ARG A 64 -12.37 4.47 -51.61
CA ARG A 64 -13.66 3.82 -51.39
C ARG A 64 -13.88 3.80 -49.89
N GLY A 65 -14.68 4.73 -49.39
CA GLY A 65 -15.21 4.66 -48.03
C GLY A 65 -15.88 3.29 -47.81
N PRO A 66 -15.89 2.76 -46.57
CA PRO A 66 -16.44 1.44 -46.28
C PRO A 66 -17.90 1.40 -46.76
N ARG A 67 -18.24 0.37 -47.55
CA ARG A 67 -19.61 0.13 -48.02
C ARG A 67 -20.53 0.07 -46.80
N LYS A 68 -21.69 0.74 -46.87
CA LYS A 68 -22.77 0.54 -45.87
C LYS A 68 -23.00 -0.97 -45.75
N ALA A 69 -23.04 -1.50 -44.53
CA ALA A 69 -23.27 -2.92 -44.29
C ALA A 69 -24.43 -3.41 -45.16
N ALA A 70 -24.21 -4.50 -45.90
CA ALA A 70 -25.24 -5.07 -46.74
C ALA A 70 -26.46 -5.39 -45.88
N LYS A 71 -27.67 -5.04 -46.35
CA LYS A 71 -28.89 -5.41 -45.63
C LYS A 71 -28.90 -6.94 -45.49
N PRO A 72 -29.12 -7.49 -44.28
CA PRO A 72 -29.15 -8.93 -44.08
C PRO A 72 -30.20 -9.56 -45.02
N ARG A 73 -29.91 -10.76 -45.52
CA ARG A 73 -30.85 -11.51 -46.37
C ARG A 73 -32.18 -11.74 -45.61
N GLY A 74 -33.28 -11.89 -46.35
CA GLY A 74 -34.63 -11.99 -45.79
C GLY A 74 -34.83 -13.14 -44.78
N ASP A 75 -34.12 -14.24 -45.00
CA ASP A 75 -34.01 -15.39 -44.09
C ASP A 75 -33.37 -15.01 -42.73
N ILE A 76 -32.26 -14.27 -42.73
CA ILE A 76 -31.60 -13.76 -41.52
C ILE A 76 -32.53 -12.80 -40.78
N THR A 77 -33.23 -11.91 -41.49
CA THR A 77 -34.18 -10.99 -40.85
C THR A 77 -35.37 -11.72 -40.22
N ALA A 78 -35.87 -12.78 -40.84
CA ALA A 78 -36.94 -13.60 -40.29
C ALA A 78 -36.48 -14.35 -39.03
N ARG A 79 -35.26 -14.88 -39.02
CA ARG A 79 -34.66 -15.53 -37.84
C ARG A 79 -34.43 -14.54 -36.70
N LEU A 80 -33.92 -13.34 -36.97
CA LEU A 80 -33.77 -12.28 -35.96
C LEU A 80 -35.11 -11.87 -35.34
N SER A 81 -36.20 -11.83 -36.13
CA SER A 81 -37.53 -11.59 -35.59
C SER A 81 -37.98 -12.69 -34.62
N LYS A 82 -37.63 -13.96 -34.91
CA LYS A 82 -37.89 -15.10 -34.01
C LYS A 82 -37.05 -15.03 -32.73
N VAL A 83 -35.79 -14.61 -32.82
CA VAL A 83 -34.95 -14.34 -31.63
C VAL A 83 -35.63 -13.33 -30.72
N ASN A 84 -36.05 -12.19 -31.26
CA ASN A 84 -36.71 -11.15 -30.48
C ASN A 84 -38.03 -11.63 -29.87
N GLN A 85 -38.81 -12.43 -30.60
CA GLN A 85 -40.05 -13.01 -30.08
C GLN A 85 -39.78 -13.96 -28.91
N ALA A 86 -38.81 -14.87 -29.05
CA ALA A 86 -38.41 -15.80 -27.99
C ALA A 86 -37.88 -15.06 -26.75
N PHE A 87 -37.05 -14.03 -26.95
CA PHE A 87 -36.55 -13.16 -25.89
C PHE A 87 -37.68 -12.45 -25.14
N LEU A 88 -38.65 -11.86 -25.86
CA LEU A 88 -39.79 -11.19 -25.25
C LEU A 88 -40.74 -12.15 -24.50
N SER A 89 -40.77 -13.43 -24.91
CA SER A 89 -41.51 -14.47 -24.18
C SER A 89 -40.76 -15.01 -22.95
N GLY A 90 -39.53 -14.55 -22.69
CA GLY A 90 -38.69 -15.04 -21.58
C GLY A 90 -38.04 -16.40 -21.82
N ASP A 91 -38.17 -16.96 -23.02
CA ASP A 91 -37.56 -18.24 -23.42
C ASP A 91 -36.13 -17.97 -23.93
N TYR A 92 -35.22 -17.76 -22.98
CA TYR A 92 -33.84 -17.35 -23.26
C TYR A 92 -32.99 -18.45 -23.91
N ASP A 93 -33.21 -19.72 -23.58
CA ASP A 93 -32.48 -20.84 -24.18
C ASP A 93 -32.79 -20.94 -25.68
N ARG A 94 -34.08 -20.92 -26.03
CA ARG A 94 -34.50 -20.92 -27.43
C ARG A 94 -34.03 -19.66 -28.18
N ALA A 95 -34.02 -18.51 -27.51
CA ALA A 95 -33.51 -17.27 -28.10
C ALA A 95 -32.00 -17.36 -28.40
N LEU A 96 -31.20 -18.00 -27.53
CA LEU A 96 -29.78 -18.24 -27.75
C LEU A 96 -29.54 -19.15 -28.94
N ASP A 97 -30.24 -20.28 -29.03
CA ASP A 97 -30.06 -21.25 -30.13
C ASP A 97 -30.29 -20.59 -31.49
N ILE A 98 -31.40 -19.85 -31.62
CA ILE A 98 -31.73 -19.14 -32.86
C ILE A 98 -30.70 -18.03 -33.14
N ALA A 99 -30.19 -17.33 -32.11
CA ALA A 99 -29.16 -16.31 -32.27
C ALA A 99 -27.83 -16.91 -32.75
N PHE A 100 -27.41 -18.07 -32.21
CA PHE A 100 -26.23 -18.80 -32.66
C PHE A 100 -26.38 -19.33 -34.09
N GLU A 101 -27.55 -19.82 -34.47
CA GLU A 101 -27.82 -20.19 -35.87
C GLU A 101 -27.65 -18.97 -36.82
N VAL A 102 -28.11 -17.79 -36.42
CA VAL A 102 -27.91 -16.56 -37.21
C VAL A 102 -26.43 -16.23 -37.35
N ILE A 103 -25.65 -16.34 -36.28
CA ILE A 103 -24.20 -16.09 -36.28
C ILE A 103 -23.47 -17.15 -37.14
N ARG A 104 -23.88 -18.43 -37.08
CA ARG A 104 -23.34 -19.52 -37.89
C ARG A 104 -23.56 -19.27 -39.39
N ILE A 105 -24.71 -18.71 -39.77
CA ILE A 105 -25.01 -18.34 -41.16
C ILE A 105 -24.21 -17.11 -41.58
N ASN A 106 -24.15 -16.08 -40.73
CA ASN A 106 -23.38 -14.87 -40.99
C ASN A 106 -22.92 -14.20 -39.69
N ALA A 107 -21.63 -14.40 -39.37
CA ALA A 107 -21.00 -13.84 -38.19
C ALA A 107 -20.88 -12.31 -38.19
N GLU A 108 -21.00 -11.64 -39.35
CA GLU A 108 -20.95 -10.17 -39.45
C GLU A 108 -22.32 -9.51 -39.13
N THR A 109 -23.30 -10.28 -38.67
CA THR A 109 -24.65 -9.77 -38.36
C THR A 109 -24.68 -9.04 -37.01
N TYR A 110 -24.49 -7.72 -37.03
CA TYR A 110 -24.52 -6.86 -35.82
C TYR A 110 -25.71 -7.09 -34.89
N GLN A 111 -26.92 -7.21 -35.46
CA GLN A 111 -28.16 -7.38 -34.68
C GLN A 111 -28.19 -8.68 -33.88
N ALA A 112 -27.54 -9.73 -34.37
CA ALA A 112 -27.44 -11.02 -33.67
C ALA A 112 -26.58 -10.89 -32.41
N TRP A 113 -25.42 -10.23 -32.52
CA TRP A 113 -24.54 -9.98 -31.37
C TRP A 113 -25.16 -9.07 -30.31
N THR A 114 -25.93 -8.05 -30.72
CA THR A 114 -26.66 -7.21 -29.75
C THR A 114 -27.78 -7.96 -29.03
N ALA A 115 -28.48 -8.86 -29.74
CA ALA A 115 -29.49 -9.72 -29.13
C ALA A 115 -28.83 -10.71 -28.16
N LEU A 116 -27.70 -11.32 -28.55
CA LEU A 116 -26.94 -12.24 -27.73
C LEU A 116 -26.45 -11.60 -26.41
N SER A 117 -25.91 -10.37 -26.49
CA SER A 117 -25.56 -9.59 -25.30
C SER A 117 -26.77 -9.37 -24.38
N SER A 118 -27.92 -8.99 -24.95
CA SER A 118 -29.13 -8.74 -24.16
C SER A 118 -29.62 -10.02 -23.48
N ILE A 119 -29.60 -11.16 -24.19
CA ILE A 119 -29.99 -12.46 -23.64
C ILE A 119 -29.05 -12.87 -22.50
N PHE A 120 -27.72 -12.79 -22.68
CA PHE A 120 -26.77 -13.12 -21.62
C PHE A 120 -26.91 -12.21 -20.39
N ARG A 121 -27.21 -10.94 -20.60
CA ARG A 121 -27.44 -10.00 -19.51
C ARG A 121 -28.67 -10.37 -18.67
N GLU A 122 -29.79 -10.72 -19.30
CA GLU A 122 -31.00 -11.14 -18.57
C GLU A 122 -30.80 -12.50 -17.85
N ARG A 123 -29.86 -13.33 -18.31
CA ARG A 123 -29.43 -14.58 -17.63
C ARG A 123 -28.44 -14.37 -16.48
N GLY A 124 -27.91 -13.15 -16.30
CA GLY A 124 -26.87 -12.85 -15.32
C GLY A 124 -25.44 -13.23 -15.75
N GLU A 125 -25.23 -13.67 -16.99
CA GLU A 125 -23.92 -14.04 -17.54
C GLU A 125 -23.18 -12.78 -18.06
N LEU A 126 -22.69 -11.93 -17.14
CA LEU A 126 -22.15 -10.60 -17.46
C LEU A 126 -20.92 -10.63 -18.37
N ASP A 127 -19.97 -11.56 -18.18
CA ASP A 127 -18.75 -11.63 -18.98
C ASP A 127 -19.02 -11.99 -20.45
N ARG A 128 -19.94 -12.94 -20.67
CA ARG A 128 -20.38 -13.34 -22.01
C ARG A 128 -21.18 -12.24 -22.68
N SER A 129 -22.00 -11.52 -21.91
CA SER A 129 -22.66 -10.30 -22.38
C SER A 129 -21.62 -9.27 -22.85
N LEU A 130 -20.61 -8.98 -22.03
CA LEU A 130 -19.56 -8.00 -22.36
C LEU A 130 -18.81 -8.41 -23.63
N SER A 131 -18.44 -9.69 -23.76
CA SER A 131 -17.78 -10.19 -24.97
C SER A 131 -18.65 -9.99 -26.21
N ALA A 132 -19.93 -10.37 -26.15
CA ALA A 132 -20.87 -10.16 -27.25
C ALA A 132 -21.03 -8.67 -27.62
N MET A 133 -21.03 -7.77 -26.63
CA MET A 133 -21.05 -6.31 -26.86
C MET A 133 -19.79 -5.83 -27.59
N VAL A 134 -18.61 -6.28 -27.15
CA VAL A 134 -17.32 -5.93 -27.76
C VAL A 134 -17.29 -6.41 -29.22
N TYR A 135 -17.75 -7.64 -29.51
CA TYR A 135 -17.91 -8.14 -30.87
C TYR A 135 -18.85 -7.26 -31.72
N ALA A 136 -20.02 -6.92 -31.18
CA ALA A 136 -20.95 -6.03 -31.88
C ALA A 136 -20.31 -4.68 -32.20
N ALA A 137 -19.52 -4.11 -31.29
CA ALA A 137 -18.81 -2.85 -31.50
C ALA A 137 -17.70 -2.97 -32.56
N HIS A 138 -16.98 -4.09 -32.61
CA HIS A 138 -15.97 -4.35 -33.65
C HIS A 138 -16.56 -4.40 -35.06
N LEU A 139 -17.80 -4.87 -35.24
CA LEU A 139 -18.48 -4.87 -36.54
C LEU A 139 -18.84 -3.45 -37.03
N ARG A 140 -18.91 -2.47 -36.11
CA ARG A 140 -19.16 -1.06 -36.41
C ARG A 140 -18.08 -0.18 -35.79
N PRO A 141 -16.83 -0.26 -36.27
CA PRO A 141 -15.69 0.38 -35.60
C PRO A 141 -15.77 1.91 -35.59
N LYS A 142 -16.59 2.53 -36.46
CA LYS A 142 -16.83 3.98 -36.49
C LYS A 142 -17.96 4.45 -35.55
N ASP A 143 -18.73 3.54 -34.96
CA ASP A 143 -19.80 3.88 -34.01
C ASP A 143 -19.22 4.12 -32.62
N VAL A 144 -18.93 5.39 -32.33
CA VAL A 144 -18.40 5.83 -31.03
C VAL A 144 -19.36 5.44 -29.90
N SER A 145 -20.67 5.55 -30.12
CA SER A 145 -21.67 5.26 -29.09
C SER A 145 -21.68 3.78 -28.69
N GLY A 146 -21.44 2.88 -29.65
CA GLY A 146 -21.30 1.45 -29.41
C GLY A 146 -20.12 1.15 -28.49
N TRP A 147 -18.97 1.75 -28.75
CA TRP A 147 -17.78 1.61 -27.91
C TRP A 147 -17.97 2.18 -26.51
N LEU A 148 -18.62 3.34 -26.37
CA LEU A 148 -18.90 3.95 -25.07
C LEU A 148 -19.83 3.09 -24.22
N ARG A 149 -20.90 2.52 -24.81
CA ARG A 149 -21.79 1.58 -24.10
C ARG A 149 -21.07 0.31 -23.66
N CYS A 150 -20.14 -0.21 -24.47
CA CYS A 150 -19.32 -1.36 -24.07
C CYS A 150 -18.40 -0.99 -22.90
N ALA A 151 -17.80 0.19 -22.96
CA ALA A 151 -16.93 0.67 -21.89
C ALA A 151 -17.69 0.90 -20.58
N SER A 152 -18.88 1.52 -20.62
CA SER A 152 -19.70 1.71 -19.42
C SER A 152 -20.15 0.37 -18.84
N PHE A 153 -20.62 -0.56 -19.68
CA PHE A 153 -21.02 -1.89 -19.23
C PHE A 153 -19.87 -2.64 -18.56
N ALA A 154 -18.66 -2.57 -19.14
CA ALA A 154 -17.46 -3.17 -18.54
C ALA A 154 -17.06 -2.54 -17.19
N LEU A 155 -17.49 -1.30 -16.91
CA LEU A 155 -17.25 -0.66 -15.61
C LEU A 155 -18.32 -0.99 -14.59
N ASP A 156 -19.58 -1.08 -15.03
CA ASP A 156 -20.72 -1.44 -14.18
C ASP A 156 -20.68 -2.92 -13.78
N SER A 157 -20.09 -3.78 -14.63
CA SER A 157 -19.93 -5.22 -14.36
C SER A 157 -18.74 -5.56 -13.46
N ILE A 158 -18.01 -4.58 -12.94
CA ILE A 158 -16.87 -4.82 -12.05
C ILE A 158 -17.39 -5.24 -10.67
N ILE A 159 -17.26 -6.52 -10.36
CA ILE A 159 -17.37 -7.06 -9.01
C ILE A 159 -15.93 -7.14 -8.46
N ASP A 160 -15.75 -6.80 -7.17
CA ASP A 160 -14.48 -6.55 -6.49
C ASP A 160 -13.24 -7.28 -7.06
N GLY A 161 -12.28 -6.52 -7.60
CA GLY A 161 -10.91 -6.99 -7.87
C GLY A 161 -10.58 -7.45 -9.30
N GLU A 162 -11.51 -7.45 -10.25
CA GLU A 162 -11.21 -7.93 -11.60
C GLU A 162 -10.46 -6.91 -12.49
N SER A 163 -9.18 -7.18 -12.74
CA SER A 163 -8.31 -6.39 -13.63
C SER A 163 -8.65 -6.53 -15.12
N THR A 164 -9.33 -7.60 -15.50
CA THR A 164 -9.72 -7.95 -16.88
C THR A 164 -10.75 -6.97 -17.45
N ASN A 165 -11.80 -6.66 -16.68
CA ASN A 165 -12.88 -5.77 -17.11
C ASN A 165 -12.40 -4.31 -17.25
N LEU A 166 -11.49 -3.85 -16.38
CA LEU A 166 -10.80 -2.56 -16.53
C LEU A 166 -9.96 -2.50 -17.82
N HIS A 167 -9.29 -3.59 -18.20
CA HIS A 167 -8.55 -3.64 -19.45
C HIS A 167 -9.49 -3.52 -20.66
N THR A 168 -10.60 -4.25 -20.67
CA THR A 168 -11.61 -4.20 -21.73
C THR A 168 -12.21 -2.80 -21.86
N ALA A 169 -12.55 -2.14 -20.75
CA ALA A 169 -13.04 -0.76 -20.75
C ALA A 169 -12.03 0.21 -21.38
N ARG A 170 -10.74 0.10 -21.02
CA ARG A 170 -9.66 0.93 -21.60
C ARG A 170 -9.52 0.71 -23.11
N LEU A 171 -9.64 -0.53 -23.58
CA LEU A 171 -9.61 -0.85 -25.01
C LEU A 171 -10.81 -0.25 -25.74
N CYS A 172 -12.01 -0.35 -25.17
CA CYS A 172 -13.22 0.23 -25.72
C CYS A 172 -13.12 1.76 -25.84
N PHE A 173 -12.65 2.46 -24.80
CA PHE A 173 -12.39 3.90 -24.89
C PHE A 173 -11.33 4.26 -25.93
N SER A 174 -10.28 3.44 -26.06
CA SER A 174 -9.24 3.64 -27.08
C SER A 174 -9.79 3.41 -28.50
N ALA A 175 -10.71 2.45 -28.67
CA ALA A 175 -11.42 2.23 -29.93
C ALA A 175 -12.38 3.38 -30.27
N ALA A 176 -13.12 3.91 -29.29
CA ALA A 176 -13.92 5.11 -29.44
C ALA A 176 -13.07 6.30 -29.91
N LEU A 177 -11.87 6.49 -29.35
CA LEU A 177 -10.93 7.55 -29.77
C LEU A 177 -10.31 7.32 -31.15
N ARG A 178 -10.22 6.07 -31.63
CA ARG A 178 -9.83 5.77 -33.01
C ARG A 178 -10.94 6.18 -33.99
N ALA A 179 -12.20 6.01 -33.60
CA ALA A 179 -13.36 6.43 -34.38
C ALA A 179 -13.52 7.96 -34.40
N ASP A 180 -13.40 8.59 -33.23
CA ASP A 180 -13.42 10.05 -33.06
C ASP A 180 -12.38 10.49 -32.03
N ARG A 181 -11.29 11.09 -32.51
CA ARG A 181 -10.18 11.58 -31.66
C ARG A 181 -10.59 12.76 -30.78
N THR A 182 -11.68 13.45 -31.11
CA THR A 182 -12.13 14.67 -30.42
C THR A 182 -13.16 14.41 -29.33
N ASN A 183 -13.65 13.18 -29.21
CA ASN A 183 -14.62 12.80 -28.20
C ASN A 183 -14.05 12.94 -26.78
N ILE A 184 -14.65 13.84 -26.00
CA ILE A 184 -14.18 14.18 -24.65
C ILE A 184 -14.54 13.07 -23.66
N GLU A 185 -15.74 12.52 -23.73
CA GLU A 185 -16.22 11.45 -22.84
C GLU A 185 -15.31 10.22 -22.92
N ALA A 186 -14.99 9.76 -24.13
CA ALA A 186 -14.08 8.64 -24.35
C ALA A 186 -12.68 8.92 -23.78
N ARG A 187 -12.21 10.17 -23.87
CA ARG A 187 -10.90 10.59 -23.38
C ARG A 187 -10.85 10.65 -21.86
N VAL A 188 -11.87 11.25 -21.23
CA VAL A 188 -12.00 11.31 -19.77
C VAL A 188 -12.17 9.92 -19.19
N GLY A 189 -12.98 9.07 -19.84
CA GLY A 189 -13.15 7.66 -19.48
C GLY A 189 -11.82 6.91 -19.52
N LYS A 190 -11.08 7.00 -20.65
CA LYS A 190 -9.73 6.41 -20.77
C LYS A 190 -8.78 6.90 -19.67
N ALA A 191 -8.75 8.21 -19.42
CA ALA A 191 -7.89 8.81 -18.41
C ALA A 191 -8.20 8.27 -17.01
N GLY A 192 -9.48 8.18 -16.64
CA GLY A 192 -9.92 7.64 -15.36
C GLY A 192 -9.54 6.16 -15.17
N ILE A 193 -9.64 5.34 -16.23
CA ILE A 193 -9.22 3.93 -16.16
C ILE A 193 -7.70 3.80 -16.08
N CYS A 194 -6.96 4.60 -16.86
CA CYS A 194 -5.51 4.66 -16.73
C CYS A 194 -5.08 5.06 -15.32
N HIS A 195 -5.76 6.02 -14.71
CA HIS A 195 -5.52 6.45 -13.32
C HIS A 195 -5.74 5.30 -12.33
N ARG A 196 -6.89 4.60 -12.43
CA ARG A 196 -7.18 3.41 -11.60
C ARG A 196 -6.19 2.26 -11.79
N GLN A 197 -5.61 2.12 -12.98
CA GLN A 197 -4.61 1.10 -13.30
C GLN A 197 -3.17 1.51 -12.93
N GLY A 198 -2.96 2.69 -12.35
CA GLY A 198 -1.61 3.20 -12.04
C GLY A 198 -0.83 3.74 -13.25
N HIS A 199 -1.44 3.79 -14.44
CA HIS A 199 -0.85 4.39 -15.65
C HIS A 199 -0.96 5.93 -15.64
N LEU A 200 -0.39 6.55 -14.60
CA LEU A 200 -0.62 7.96 -14.24
C LEU A 200 -0.13 8.94 -15.30
N SER A 201 1.01 8.68 -15.92
CA SER A 201 1.54 9.52 -17.01
C SER A 201 0.55 9.67 -18.16
N THR A 202 -0.07 8.56 -18.58
CA THR A 202 -1.09 8.57 -19.63
C THR A 202 -2.35 9.30 -19.19
N ALA A 203 -2.83 9.09 -17.96
CA ALA A 203 -3.99 9.78 -17.43
C ALA A 203 -3.78 11.32 -17.44
N ILE A 204 -2.64 11.78 -16.93
CA ILE A 204 -2.25 13.20 -16.91
C ILE A 204 -2.24 13.79 -18.33
N THR A 205 -1.68 13.08 -19.32
CA THR A 205 -1.66 13.58 -20.70
C THR A 205 -3.05 13.74 -21.31
N GLU A 206 -3.96 12.81 -21.01
CA GLU A 206 -5.32 12.83 -21.52
C GLU A 206 -6.15 13.94 -20.85
N TYR A 207 -6.04 14.12 -19.52
CA TYR A 207 -6.68 15.23 -18.83
C TYR A 207 -6.18 16.60 -19.32
N LYS A 208 -4.86 16.76 -19.51
CA LYS A 208 -4.28 17.98 -20.11
C LYS A 208 -4.85 18.27 -21.50
N TYR A 209 -5.08 17.24 -22.30
CA TYR A 209 -5.69 17.43 -23.61
C TYR A 209 -7.12 17.95 -23.52
N VAL A 210 -7.92 17.41 -22.58
CA VAL A 210 -9.30 17.88 -22.35
C VAL A 210 -9.30 19.34 -21.91
N LEU A 211 -8.42 19.71 -20.98
CA LEU A 211 -8.30 21.09 -20.48
C LEU A 211 -7.84 22.10 -21.54
N LYS A 212 -7.13 21.69 -22.59
CA LYS A 212 -6.84 22.60 -23.72
C LYS A 212 -8.10 23.09 -24.44
N ARG A 213 -9.20 22.33 -24.38
CA ARG A 213 -10.49 22.67 -25.01
C ARG A 213 -11.51 23.17 -24.01
N HIS A 214 -11.47 22.64 -22.79
CA HIS A 214 -12.33 23.01 -21.67
C HIS A 214 -11.47 23.46 -20.48
N PRO A 215 -10.79 24.63 -20.58
CA PRO A 215 -9.79 25.06 -19.60
C PRO A 215 -10.34 25.32 -18.20
N TYR A 216 -11.67 25.51 -18.08
CA TYR A 216 -12.34 25.88 -16.83
C TYR A 216 -13.21 24.74 -16.26
N ASP A 217 -13.04 23.51 -16.75
CA ASP A 217 -13.79 22.36 -16.23
C ASP A 217 -13.17 21.88 -14.91
N LEU A 218 -13.74 22.34 -13.80
CA LEU A 218 -13.29 22.03 -12.44
C LEU A 218 -13.22 20.52 -12.17
N GLY A 219 -14.17 19.74 -12.71
CA GLY A 219 -14.19 18.29 -12.52
C GLY A 219 -12.97 17.60 -13.13
N ILE A 220 -12.51 18.09 -14.28
CA ILE A 220 -11.27 17.59 -14.91
C ILE A 220 -10.02 18.12 -14.22
N ILE A 221 -10.05 19.36 -13.73
CA ILE A 221 -8.94 19.94 -12.95
C ILE A 221 -8.70 19.11 -11.68
N ARG A 222 -9.76 18.76 -10.94
CA ARG A 222 -9.68 17.88 -9.76
C ARG A 222 -9.06 16.52 -10.09
N LYS A 223 -9.54 15.86 -11.14
CA LYS A 223 -8.99 14.57 -11.61
C LYS A 223 -7.53 14.67 -12.05
N LEU A 224 -7.13 15.78 -12.69
CA LEU A 224 -5.74 16.04 -13.03
C LEU A 224 -4.89 16.20 -11.78
N ALA A 225 -5.36 16.96 -10.79
CA ALA A 225 -4.66 17.14 -9.52
C ALA A 225 -4.44 15.81 -8.79
N GLU A 226 -5.49 15.00 -8.65
CA GLU A 226 -5.40 13.65 -8.07
C GLU A 226 -4.37 12.78 -8.80
N ALA A 227 -4.42 12.74 -10.14
CA ALA A 227 -3.47 11.95 -10.93
C ALA A 227 -2.02 12.46 -10.83
N CYS A 228 -1.81 13.77 -10.66
CA CYS A 228 -0.50 14.37 -10.43
C CYS A 228 0.07 14.00 -9.05
N LEU A 229 -0.78 13.99 -8.03
CA LEU A 229 -0.40 13.67 -6.64
C LEU A 229 -0.04 12.19 -6.47
N ASP A 230 -0.75 11.31 -7.15
CA ASP A 230 -0.48 9.87 -7.13
C ASP A 230 0.81 9.48 -7.86
N GLY A 231 1.35 10.38 -8.69
CA GLY A 231 2.46 10.12 -9.61
C GLY A 231 3.81 9.92 -8.91
N ILE A 232 4.58 8.91 -9.34
CA ILE A 232 5.98 8.73 -8.92
C ILE A 232 6.82 10.00 -9.19
N ASN A 233 6.52 10.71 -10.29
CA ASN A 233 7.16 11.98 -10.66
C ASN A 233 6.25 13.19 -10.38
N ALA A 234 5.59 13.22 -9.21
CA ALA A 234 4.64 14.25 -8.82
C ALA A 234 5.18 15.67 -9.08
N ALA A 235 6.43 15.96 -8.68
CA ALA A 235 7.05 17.28 -8.84
C ALA A 235 7.04 17.82 -10.29
N SER A 236 7.15 16.95 -11.30
CA SER A 236 7.11 17.34 -12.71
C SER A 236 5.69 17.59 -13.24
N ALA A 237 4.70 16.93 -12.64
CA ALA A 237 3.32 16.95 -13.10
C ALA A 237 2.48 18.04 -12.41
N ILE A 238 2.72 18.27 -11.11
CA ILE A 238 2.00 19.24 -10.28
C ILE A 238 1.92 20.65 -10.88
N PRO A 239 2.99 21.23 -11.49
CA PRO A 239 2.91 22.59 -12.06
C PRO A 239 1.80 22.77 -13.09
N SER A 240 1.42 21.70 -13.80
CA SER A 240 0.33 21.75 -14.76
C SER A 240 -1.06 21.76 -14.12
N ALA A 241 -1.24 21.08 -12.99
CA ALA A 241 -2.47 21.17 -12.20
C ALA A 241 -2.60 22.56 -11.55
N VAL A 242 -1.50 23.09 -11.01
CA VAL A 242 -1.43 24.46 -10.48
C VAL A 242 -1.81 25.49 -11.54
N SER A 243 -1.28 25.37 -12.76
CA SER A 243 -1.63 26.28 -13.86
C SER A 243 -3.11 26.19 -14.26
N ALA A 244 -3.70 24.99 -14.23
CA ALA A 244 -5.11 24.80 -14.56
C ALA A 244 -6.04 25.41 -13.50
N TYR A 245 -5.77 25.16 -12.21
CA TYR A 245 -6.50 25.81 -11.12
C TYR A 245 -6.35 27.32 -11.15
N LYS A 246 -5.14 27.84 -11.41
CA LYS A 246 -4.92 29.28 -11.54
C LYS A 246 -5.79 29.90 -12.63
N GLN A 247 -5.81 29.31 -13.82
CA GLN A 247 -6.67 29.79 -14.92
C GLN A 247 -8.16 29.75 -14.56
N TYR A 248 -8.59 28.74 -13.81
CA TYR A 248 -9.97 28.62 -13.33
C TYR A 248 -10.32 29.73 -12.33
N PHE A 249 -9.49 29.94 -11.31
CA PHE A 249 -9.75 30.97 -10.30
C PHE A 249 -9.62 32.39 -10.84
N ASP A 250 -8.65 32.66 -11.72
CA ASP A 250 -8.51 33.98 -12.37
C ASP A 250 -9.77 34.33 -13.17
N ARG A 251 -10.38 33.35 -13.87
CA ARG A 251 -11.67 33.54 -14.56
C ARG A 251 -12.80 33.91 -13.58
N ILE A 252 -12.90 33.22 -12.44
CA ILE A 252 -13.95 33.50 -11.44
C ILE A 252 -13.78 34.92 -10.89
N VAL A 253 -12.54 35.31 -10.58
CA VAL A 253 -12.20 36.65 -10.11
C VAL A 253 -12.62 37.71 -11.12
N ASP A 254 -12.33 37.50 -12.41
CA ASP A 254 -12.63 38.45 -13.49
C ASP A 254 -14.12 38.61 -13.75
N HIS A 255 -14.89 37.52 -13.69
CA HIS A 255 -16.32 37.53 -14.04
C HIS A 255 -17.26 37.75 -12.85
N GLN A 256 -16.75 37.72 -11.61
CA GLN A 256 -17.56 37.77 -10.39
C GLN A 256 -18.75 36.79 -10.42
N ASP A 257 -18.49 35.58 -10.96
CA ASP A 257 -19.49 34.52 -11.04
C ASP A 257 -20.02 34.20 -9.63
N LYS A 258 -21.30 33.78 -9.55
CA LYS A 258 -21.93 33.42 -8.27
C LYS A 258 -21.04 32.42 -7.52
N GLN A 259 -20.64 32.82 -6.32
CA GLN A 259 -19.76 32.06 -5.47
C GLN A 259 -20.51 30.85 -4.94
N ASP A 260 -19.94 29.66 -5.19
CA ASP A 260 -20.42 28.43 -4.61
C ASP A 260 -19.59 28.13 -3.36
N ASP A 261 -20.26 27.88 -2.23
CA ASP A 261 -19.60 27.55 -0.95
C ASP A 261 -18.75 26.27 -1.07
N THR A 262 -18.92 25.47 -2.13
CA THR A 262 -18.11 24.27 -2.39
C THR A 262 -16.65 24.56 -2.77
N LEU A 263 -16.31 25.80 -3.15
CA LEU A 263 -14.98 26.16 -3.64
C LEU A 263 -13.89 26.20 -2.55
N TRP A 264 -14.27 26.26 -1.26
CA TRP A 264 -13.30 26.20 -0.15
C TRP A 264 -12.40 24.97 -0.23
N HIS A 265 -12.97 23.83 -0.60
CA HIS A 265 -12.21 22.59 -0.79
C HIS A 265 -11.20 22.70 -1.93
N ASP A 266 -11.59 23.29 -3.06
CA ASP A 266 -10.70 23.49 -4.22
C ASP A 266 -9.58 24.46 -3.94
N ILE A 267 -9.83 25.50 -3.12
CA ILE A 267 -8.76 26.36 -2.62
C ILE A 267 -7.79 25.50 -1.81
N GLY A 268 -8.26 24.68 -0.88
CA GLY A 268 -7.42 23.76 -0.11
C GLY A 268 -6.51 22.89 -0.98
N VAL A 269 -7.08 22.24 -2.01
CA VAL A 269 -6.31 21.41 -2.97
C VAL A 269 -5.32 22.25 -3.77
N TYR A 270 -5.75 23.39 -4.31
CA TYR A 270 -4.91 24.27 -5.12
C TYR A 270 -3.70 24.79 -4.33
N ILE A 271 -3.92 25.24 -3.10
CA ILE A 271 -2.86 25.77 -2.25
C ILE A 271 -1.89 24.66 -1.84
N GLU A 272 -2.39 23.45 -1.53
CA GLU A 272 -1.55 22.29 -1.24
C GLU A 272 -0.65 21.92 -2.42
N LEU A 273 -1.17 21.98 -3.66
CA LEU A 273 -0.36 21.77 -4.87
C LEU A 273 0.76 22.81 -4.99
N ILE A 274 0.51 24.08 -4.67
CA ILE A 274 1.57 25.11 -4.67
C ILE A 274 2.60 24.82 -3.57
N ALA A 275 2.14 24.49 -2.36
CA ALA A 275 2.99 24.21 -1.21
C ALA A 275 3.89 22.99 -1.44
N SER A 276 3.38 21.95 -2.11
CA SER A 276 4.18 20.77 -2.48
C SER A 276 5.34 21.06 -3.44
N LEU A 277 5.30 22.19 -4.15
CA LEU A 277 6.42 22.70 -4.95
C LEU A 277 7.42 23.53 -4.12
N GLY A 278 7.24 23.63 -2.81
CA GLY A 278 8.03 24.48 -1.91
C GLY A 278 7.72 25.98 -2.03
N ARG A 279 6.67 26.36 -2.77
CA ARG A 279 6.33 27.78 -3.04
C ARG A 279 5.40 28.35 -1.97
N TYR A 280 5.80 28.27 -0.70
CA TYR A 280 4.93 28.62 0.45
C TYR A 280 4.46 30.07 0.45
N GLN A 281 5.30 31.03 0.06
CA GLN A 281 4.91 32.44 0.01
C GLN A 281 3.78 32.70 -1.00
N GLU A 282 3.79 32.01 -2.13
CA GLU A 282 2.72 32.09 -3.14
C GLU A 282 1.47 31.35 -2.67
N ALA A 283 1.63 30.20 -2.03
CA ALA A 283 0.54 29.46 -1.41
C ALA A 283 -0.21 30.35 -0.39
N ILE A 284 0.50 31.05 0.50
CA ILE A 284 -0.09 32.00 1.46
C ILE A 284 -0.80 33.15 0.73
N PHE A 285 -0.16 33.73 -0.28
CA PHE A 285 -0.75 34.82 -1.05
C PHE A 285 -2.08 34.43 -1.71
N GLU A 286 -2.09 33.32 -2.46
CA GLU A 286 -3.30 32.85 -3.13
C GLU A 286 -4.36 32.36 -2.13
N LEU A 287 -3.97 31.74 -1.00
CA LEU A 287 -4.90 31.36 0.06
C LEU A 287 -5.65 32.58 0.58
N LYS A 288 -4.93 33.64 0.97
CA LYS A 288 -5.54 34.89 1.46
C LYS A 288 -6.44 35.52 0.41
N ARG A 289 -5.95 35.61 -0.84
CA ARG A 289 -6.69 36.23 -1.97
C ARG A 289 -7.97 35.47 -2.32
N LEU A 290 -7.92 34.15 -2.45
CA LEU A 290 -9.10 33.35 -2.78
C LEU A 290 -10.07 33.23 -1.60
N SER A 291 -9.57 33.28 -0.36
CA SER A 291 -10.44 33.35 0.83
C SER A 291 -11.17 34.70 0.89
N ARG A 292 -10.53 35.81 0.49
CA ARG A 292 -11.20 37.11 0.32
C ARG A 292 -12.30 37.04 -0.73
N LEU A 293 -12.03 36.37 -1.86
CA LEU A 293 -13.02 36.16 -2.92
C LEU A 293 -14.29 35.53 -2.33
N LEU A 294 -14.19 34.36 -1.71
CA LEU A 294 -15.35 33.65 -1.16
C LEU A 294 -16.01 34.36 0.03
N SER A 295 -15.30 35.26 0.70
CA SER A 295 -15.86 36.11 1.76
C SER A 295 -16.56 37.37 1.20
N GLY A 296 -16.64 37.54 -0.12
CA GLY A 296 -17.18 38.75 -0.76
C GLY A 296 -16.30 40.00 -0.60
N ARG A 297 -15.05 39.84 -0.16
CA ARG A 297 -14.10 40.93 0.16
C ARG A 297 -13.05 41.15 -0.92
N LEU A 298 -13.27 40.66 -2.15
CA LEU A 298 -12.32 40.78 -3.26
C LEU A 298 -11.95 42.24 -3.58
N SER A 299 -12.85 43.20 -3.32
CA SER A 299 -12.59 44.64 -3.53
C SER A 299 -11.51 45.22 -2.63
N GLU A 300 -11.12 44.52 -1.54
CA GLU A 300 -10.08 44.94 -0.60
C GLU A 300 -8.67 44.60 -1.15
N SER A 301 -8.33 45.10 -2.34
CA SER A 301 -7.07 44.78 -3.02
C SER A 301 -5.82 45.30 -2.29
N TYR A 302 -5.97 46.26 -1.37
CA TYR A 302 -4.86 46.77 -0.56
C TYR A 302 -4.22 45.67 0.31
N TRP A 303 -4.93 44.58 0.62
CA TRP A 303 -4.35 43.42 1.31
C TRP A 303 -3.32 42.64 0.48
N ASP A 304 -3.29 42.81 -0.85
CA ASP A 304 -2.29 42.17 -1.72
C ASP A 304 -0.86 42.70 -1.49
N ASP A 305 -0.76 43.93 -0.99
CA ASP A 305 0.50 44.59 -0.64
C ASP A 305 1.05 44.10 0.71
N TRP A 306 0.19 43.58 1.60
CA TRP A 306 0.54 43.05 2.92
C TRP A 306 0.93 41.57 2.85
N ARG A 307 2.14 41.30 2.32
CA ARG A 307 2.70 39.94 2.18
C ARG A 307 3.48 39.46 3.39
N ILE A 308 3.90 40.37 4.25
CA ILE A 308 4.82 40.10 5.37
C ILE A 308 4.09 39.32 6.48
N ASP A 309 2.83 39.63 6.77
CA ASP A 309 2.04 38.97 7.81
C ASP A 309 0.60 38.67 7.36
N ASP A 310 -0.20 38.03 8.23
CA ASP A 310 -1.57 37.61 7.94
C ASP A 310 -2.61 38.37 8.77
N ARG A 311 -2.27 39.60 9.22
CA ARG A 311 -3.11 40.45 10.08
C ARG A 311 -4.57 40.62 9.62
N GLU A 312 -4.80 40.49 8.32
CA GLU A 312 -6.13 40.46 7.73
C GLU A 312 -7.05 39.38 8.35
N TRP A 313 -6.49 38.21 8.64
CA TRP A 313 -7.20 37.02 9.12
C TRP A 313 -7.08 36.79 10.62
N ASP A 314 -6.54 37.77 11.36
CA ASP A 314 -6.49 37.76 12.82
C ASP A 314 -7.90 37.72 13.42
N THR A 315 -8.04 37.13 14.61
CA THR A 315 -9.30 37.16 15.35
C THR A 315 -9.65 38.59 15.80
N PHE A 316 -8.64 39.35 16.24
CA PHE A 316 -8.80 40.70 16.74
C PHE A 316 -8.50 41.77 15.69
N GLU A 317 -9.17 42.92 15.80
CA GLU A 317 -9.11 44.01 14.82
C GLU A 317 -7.91 44.95 14.99
N GLU A 318 -7.17 44.84 16.11
CA GLU A 318 -6.10 45.77 16.48
C GLU A 318 -5.05 45.95 15.38
N ARG A 319 -4.53 44.83 14.84
CA ARG A 319 -3.54 44.87 13.76
C ARG A 319 -4.13 45.34 12.43
N ARG A 320 -5.41 45.05 12.14
CA ARG A 320 -6.09 45.52 10.92
C ARG A 320 -6.32 47.03 10.91
N SER A 321 -6.63 47.62 12.06
CA SER A 321 -6.88 49.06 12.21
C SER A 321 -5.67 49.92 11.84
N SER A 322 -4.47 49.35 11.88
CA SER A 322 -3.23 50.02 11.48
C SER A 322 -3.05 50.13 9.95
N VAL A 323 -3.90 49.48 9.16
CA VAL A 323 -3.73 49.37 7.70
C VAL A 323 -4.42 50.52 6.97
N PRO A 324 -3.69 51.31 6.16
CA PRO A 324 -4.29 52.34 5.34
C PRO A 324 -5.31 51.75 4.36
N GLY A 325 -6.54 52.27 4.35
CA GLY A 325 -7.62 51.81 3.48
C GLY A 325 -8.57 50.79 4.13
N TYR A 326 -8.17 50.17 5.25
CA TYR A 326 -9.09 49.36 6.05
C TYR A 326 -10.09 50.26 6.76
N ASN A 327 -11.38 49.99 6.57
CA ASN A 327 -12.48 50.66 7.26
C ASN A 327 -13.34 49.59 7.95
N ALA A 328 -13.52 49.72 9.26
CA ALA A 328 -14.45 48.91 10.04
C ALA A 328 -15.91 49.21 9.64
N ARG A 329 -16.36 48.77 8.47
CA ARG A 329 -17.79 48.78 8.11
C ARG A 329 -18.48 47.61 8.80
N GLY A 330 -19.68 47.85 9.34
CA GLY A 330 -20.32 47.09 10.42
C GLY A 330 -20.66 45.59 10.24
N ASP A 331 -21.36 45.09 11.28
CA ASP A 331 -21.55 43.70 11.77
C ASP A 331 -20.26 42.95 12.16
N SER A 332 -19.79 43.26 13.38
CA SER A 332 -18.74 42.61 14.17
C SER A 332 -17.42 42.34 13.44
N PRO A 333 -16.49 43.32 13.39
CA PRO A 333 -15.15 43.18 12.82
C PRO A 333 -14.30 42.02 13.36
N SER A 334 -14.63 41.52 14.55
CA SER A 334 -14.04 40.32 15.17
C SER A 334 -14.40 39.01 14.45
N ARG A 335 -15.40 39.02 13.57
CA ARG A 335 -15.84 37.83 12.82
C ARG A 335 -15.06 37.60 11.53
N LEU A 336 -14.34 38.60 10.99
CA LEU A 336 -13.61 38.44 9.73
C LEU A 336 -12.53 37.36 9.79
N GLY A 337 -11.77 37.28 10.89
CA GLY A 337 -10.84 36.18 11.11
C GLY A 337 -11.54 34.83 11.16
N LEU A 338 -12.71 34.76 11.79
CA LEU A 338 -13.47 33.51 11.95
C LEU A 338 -14.12 32.99 10.66
N LEU A 339 -14.12 33.77 9.57
CA LEU A 339 -14.62 33.32 8.27
C LEU A 339 -13.68 32.32 7.58
N LEU A 340 -12.39 32.28 7.96
CA LEU A 340 -11.44 31.35 7.37
C LEU A 340 -11.69 29.93 7.91
N PRO A 341 -11.98 28.93 7.05
CA PRO A 341 -12.08 27.54 7.47
C PRO A 341 -10.85 27.07 8.24
N LEU A 342 -11.07 26.26 9.28
CA LEU A 342 -10.02 25.81 10.18
C LEU A 342 -8.92 25.02 9.46
N ASP A 343 -9.27 24.24 8.44
CA ASP A 343 -8.30 23.47 7.64
C ASP A 343 -7.38 24.40 6.82
N LEU A 344 -7.89 25.50 6.27
CA LEU A 344 -7.07 26.51 5.59
C LEU A 344 -6.22 27.32 6.58
N ARG A 345 -6.75 27.59 7.78
CA ARG A 345 -6.01 28.25 8.86
C ARG A 345 -4.82 27.41 9.34
N ILE A 346 -4.99 26.10 9.51
CA ILE A 346 -3.88 25.19 9.83
C ILE A 346 -2.83 25.16 8.72
N ARG A 347 -3.25 25.19 7.45
CA ARG A 347 -2.31 25.29 6.33
C ARG A 347 -1.52 26.61 6.38
N LEU A 348 -2.17 27.74 6.66
CA LEU A 348 -1.46 29.02 6.87
C LEU A 348 -0.42 28.92 7.97
N ALA A 349 -0.80 28.39 9.15
CA ALA A 349 0.13 28.20 10.26
C ALA A 349 1.32 27.32 9.85
N THR A 350 1.04 26.19 9.17
CA THR A 350 2.06 25.25 8.69
C THR A 350 3.02 25.91 7.69
N TYR A 351 2.50 26.69 6.73
CA TYR A 351 3.34 27.38 5.74
C TYR A 351 4.16 28.52 6.35
N ARG A 352 3.62 29.22 7.35
CA ARG A 352 4.35 30.23 8.12
C ARG A 352 5.50 29.60 8.91
N LEU A 353 5.28 28.47 9.57
CA LEU A 353 6.36 27.70 10.23
C LEU A 353 7.46 27.29 9.23
N LYS A 354 7.08 26.80 8.04
CA LYS A 354 8.04 26.42 6.98
C LYS A 354 8.85 27.61 6.43
N LEU A 355 8.32 28.82 6.51
CA LEU A 355 9.04 30.06 6.20
C LEU A 355 9.84 30.63 7.39
N GLY A 356 9.75 30.00 8.56
CA GLY A 356 10.41 30.43 9.80
C GLY A 356 9.66 31.53 10.57
N ASP A 357 8.44 31.88 10.16
CA ASP A 357 7.61 32.91 10.79
C ASP A 357 6.75 32.29 11.91
N GLN A 358 7.38 32.04 13.05
CA GLN A 358 6.74 31.37 14.19
C GLN A 358 5.63 32.21 14.81
N GLN A 359 5.79 33.54 14.86
CA GLN A 359 4.80 34.40 15.50
C GLN A 359 3.46 34.35 14.77
N GLU A 360 3.49 34.46 13.44
CA GLU A 360 2.26 34.42 12.66
C GLU A 360 1.61 33.03 12.70
N ALA A 361 2.42 31.96 12.72
CA ALA A 361 1.90 30.62 12.94
C ALA A 361 1.17 30.50 14.29
N LEU A 362 1.77 30.97 15.38
CA LEU A 362 1.14 30.93 16.71
C LEU A 362 -0.16 31.75 16.77
N ASN A 363 -0.20 32.93 16.14
CA ASN A 363 -1.42 33.73 16.05
C ASN A 363 -2.58 32.96 15.39
N HIS A 364 -2.29 32.13 14.38
CA HIS A 364 -3.30 31.26 13.76
C HIS A 364 -3.68 30.09 14.66
N LEU A 365 -2.75 29.57 15.45
CA LEU A 365 -2.94 28.44 16.37
C LEU A 365 -3.62 28.83 17.69
N ASP A 366 -3.66 30.11 18.07
CA ASP A 366 -4.33 30.61 19.29
C ASP A 366 -5.83 30.26 19.34
N LEU A 367 -6.44 30.02 18.17
CA LEU A 367 -7.84 29.59 18.04
C LEU A 367 -8.04 28.09 18.30
N PHE A 368 -6.97 27.32 18.43
CA PHE A 368 -7.04 25.87 18.56
C PHE A 368 -6.68 25.46 19.99
N ASN A 369 -7.71 25.08 20.74
CA ASN A 369 -7.55 24.48 22.06
C ASN A 369 -7.79 22.97 21.99
N SER A 370 -7.00 22.20 22.75
CA SER A 370 -7.11 20.73 22.83
C SER A 370 -8.48 20.26 23.35
N ASP A 371 -9.18 21.12 24.09
CA ASP A 371 -10.41 20.75 24.81
C ASP A 371 -11.67 21.18 24.05
N GLU A 372 -11.51 21.75 22.86
CA GLU A 372 -12.62 22.19 22.02
C GLU A 372 -13.06 21.06 21.07
N MET A 373 -14.37 20.77 21.08
CA MET A 373 -15.02 19.80 20.19
C MET A 373 -14.72 20.06 18.69
N THR A 374 -14.50 21.32 18.32
CA THR A 374 -14.13 21.75 16.96
C THR A 374 -12.74 21.27 16.55
N THR A 375 -11.76 21.33 17.46
CA THR A 375 -10.39 20.85 17.22
C THR A 375 -10.36 19.32 17.08
N GLU A 376 -11.11 18.60 17.91
CA GLU A 376 -11.25 17.14 17.80
C GLU A 376 -11.93 16.71 16.50
N ALA A 377 -13.01 17.39 16.11
CA ALA A 377 -13.68 17.15 14.84
C ALA A 377 -12.74 17.37 13.66
N LEU A 378 -11.94 18.44 13.69
CA LEU A 378 -10.95 18.73 12.66
C LEU A 378 -9.85 17.66 12.61
N ALA A 379 -9.34 17.20 13.75
CA ALA A 379 -8.35 16.13 13.81
C ALA A 379 -8.90 14.82 13.25
N LYS A 380 -10.19 14.55 13.43
CA LYS A 380 -10.87 13.39 12.86
C LYS A 380 -11.07 13.51 11.34
N ASP A 381 -11.44 14.69 10.86
CA ASP A 381 -11.73 14.93 9.44
C ASP A 381 -10.45 15.08 8.61
N PHE A 382 -9.40 15.67 9.20
CA PHE A 382 -8.12 15.98 8.55
C PHE A 382 -6.89 15.59 9.41
N PRO A 383 -6.73 14.30 9.77
CA PRO A 383 -5.63 13.85 10.65
C PRO A 383 -4.24 14.16 10.06
N PHE A 384 -4.12 14.17 8.75
CA PHE A 384 -2.88 14.47 8.05
C PHE A 384 -2.43 15.93 8.19
N LEU A 385 -3.37 16.89 8.21
CA LEU A 385 -3.03 18.29 8.41
C LEU A 385 -2.49 18.52 9.83
N ILE A 386 -3.09 17.85 10.82
CA ILE A 386 -2.63 17.90 12.21
C ILE A 386 -1.25 17.25 12.35
N PHE A 387 -1.02 16.13 11.67
CA PHE A 387 0.27 15.44 11.68
C PHE A 387 1.37 16.33 11.08
N ASP A 388 1.12 16.89 9.89
CA ASP A 388 2.07 17.78 9.20
C ASP A 388 2.36 19.04 10.04
N LEU A 389 1.32 19.64 10.65
CA LEU A 389 1.48 20.76 11.58
C LEU A 389 2.37 20.37 12.77
N GLY A 390 2.11 19.23 13.40
CA GLY A 390 2.91 18.73 14.54
C GLY A 390 4.38 18.53 14.18
N VAL A 391 4.66 17.99 12.98
CA VAL A 391 6.03 17.82 12.47
C VAL A 391 6.71 19.17 12.28
N GLU A 392 6.02 20.16 11.70
CA GLU A 392 6.59 21.50 11.52
C GLU A 392 6.77 22.25 12.84
N LEU A 393 5.87 22.09 13.81
CA LEU A 393 6.04 22.65 15.16
C LEU A 393 7.25 22.06 15.88
N SER A 394 7.48 20.75 15.75
CA SER A 394 8.67 20.07 16.27
C SER A 394 9.95 20.64 15.66
N ARG A 395 9.99 20.85 14.33
CA ARG A 395 11.10 21.51 13.63
C ARG A 395 11.29 22.97 14.04
N GLY A 396 10.20 23.67 14.35
CA GLY A 396 10.18 25.03 14.87
C GLY A 396 10.64 25.18 16.32
N CYS A 397 11.18 24.14 16.96
CA CYS A 397 11.58 24.15 18.38
C CYS A 397 10.42 24.47 19.35
N LEU A 398 9.20 24.03 19.03
CA LEU A 398 8.00 24.13 19.89
C LEU A 398 7.46 22.73 20.25
N PRO A 399 8.26 21.89 20.95
CA PRO A 399 7.92 20.48 21.17
C PRO A 399 6.65 20.29 22.02
N GLU A 400 6.36 21.19 22.97
CA GLU A 400 5.18 21.08 23.83
C GLU A 400 3.88 21.23 23.04
N LEU A 401 3.83 22.18 22.11
CA LEU A 401 2.68 22.35 21.23
C LEU A 401 2.56 21.20 20.23
N ALA A 402 3.68 20.72 19.68
CA ALA A 402 3.69 19.56 18.80
C ALA A 402 3.10 18.32 19.49
N ILE A 403 3.49 18.04 20.74
CA ILE A 403 2.95 16.93 21.54
C ILE A 403 1.43 17.06 21.68
N ARG A 404 0.89 18.26 21.95
CA ARG A 404 -0.57 18.45 22.06
C ARG A 404 -1.31 18.04 20.79
N TYR A 405 -0.80 18.41 19.61
CA TYR A 405 -1.41 18.03 18.33
C TYR A 405 -1.26 16.54 18.02
N PHE A 406 -0.12 15.94 18.33
CA PHE A 406 0.05 14.50 18.15
C PHE A 406 -0.81 13.67 19.12
N GLU A 407 -1.02 14.13 20.35
CA GLU A 407 -1.91 13.48 21.31
C GLU A 407 -3.38 13.52 20.84
N LEU A 408 -3.82 14.58 20.15
CA LEU A 408 -5.13 14.59 19.48
C LEU A 408 -5.26 13.43 18.50
N LEU A 409 -4.22 13.16 17.70
CA LEU A 409 -4.21 12.04 16.75
C LEU A 409 -4.17 10.69 17.45
N ARG A 410 -3.38 10.57 18.52
CA ARG A 410 -3.27 9.35 19.33
C ARG A 410 -4.58 8.97 20.00
N ASN A 411 -5.40 9.95 20.38
CA ASN A 411 -6.70 9.75 21.02
C ASN A 411 -7.83 9.42 20.02
N LEU A 412 -7.57 9.46 18.71
CA LEU A 412 -8.56 9.05 17.72
C LEU A 412 -8.85 7.54 17.81
N PRO A 413 -10.09 7.10 17.56
CA PRO A 413 -10.44 5.69 17.61
C PRO A 413 -9.78 4.91 16.48
N GLY A 414 -9.02 3.87 16.82
CA GLY A 414 -8.34 3.01 15.86
C GLY A 414 -7.17 2.26 16.48
N GLU A 415 -6.44 1.53 15.65
CA GLU A 415 -5.13 1.01 16.03
C GLU A 415 -4.16 2.19 16.24
N PRO A 416 -3.27 2.12 17.24
CA PRO A 416 -2.25 3.13 17.44
C PRO A 416 -1.38 3.27 16.18
N ASP A 417 -0.98 4.51 15.85
CA ASP A 417 -0.12 4.80 14.71
C ASP A 417 1.35 4.94 15.17
N ALA A 418 2.21 4.04 14.69
CA ALA A 418 3.63 4.05 15.00
C ALA A 418 4.33 5.36 14.58
N ALA A 419 3.87 6.02 13.50
CA ALA A 419 4.44 7.28 13.05
C ALA A 419 4.13 8.42 14.03
N VAL A 420 2.92 8.45 14.60
CA VAL A 420 2.53 9.43 15.63
C VAL A 420 3.34 9.20 16.90
N LEU A 421 3.45 7.96 17.38
CA LEU A 421 4.25 7.61 18.55
C LEU A 421 5.72 8.01 18.40
N LEU A 422 6.30 7.77 17.21
CA LEU A 422 7.66 8.20 16.87
C LEU A 422 7.81 9.73 16.96
N GLN A 423 6.87 10.51 16.43
CA GLN A 423 6.98 11.97 16.52
C GLN A 423 6.82 12.50 17.96
N ILE A 424 5.91 11.92 18.76
CA ILE A 424 5.79 12.28 20.18
C ILE A 424 7.11 11.97 20.92
N GLY A 425 7.71 10.80 20.64
CA GLY A 425 9.00 10.40 21.20
C GLY A 425 10.12 11.38 20.85
N ARG A 426 10.20 11.82 19.58
CA ARG A 426 11.15 12.86 19.13
C ARG A 426 10.94 14.20 19.85
N CYS A 427 9.69 14.59 20.09
CA CYS A 427 9.40 15.81 20.82
C CYS A 427 9.85 15.72 22.30
N HIS A 428 9.59 14.61 22.98
CA HIS A 428 10.10 14.41 24.35
C HIS A 428 11.62 14.35 24.41
N LEU A 429 12.28 13.76 23.40
CA LEU A 429 13.73 13.77 23.28
C LEU A 429 14.27 15.22 23.17
N ALA A 430 13.63 16.05 22.34
CA ALA A 430 13.96 17.47 22.22
C ALA A 430 13.73 18.26 23.53
N SER A 431 12.70 17.90 24.31
CA SER A 431 12.44 18.42 25.66
C SER A 431 13.32 17.80 26.76
N ALA A 432 14.35 17.02 26.42
CA ALA A 432 15.26 16.32 27.33
C ALA A 432 14.60 15.28 28.28
N GLU A 433 13.38 14.82 27.96
CA GLU A 433 12.68 13.77 28.70
C GLU A 433 12.98 12.36 28.16
N GLN A 434 14.25 11.94 28.29
CA GLN A 434 14.77 10.72 27.68
C GLN A 434 13.98 9.44 28.03
N ALA A 435 13.54 9.27 29.29
CA ALA A 435 12.80 8.08 29.71
C ALA A 435 11.43 7.96 29.01
N LYS A 436 10.72 9.09 28.82
CA LYS A 436 9.44 9.07 28.09
C LYS A 436 9.64 8.83 26.59
N ALA A 437 10.69 9.41 26.02
CA ALA A 437 11.05 9.18 24.62
C ALA A 437 11.35 7.69 24.36
N GLU A 438 12.11 7.04 25.25
CA GLU A 438 12.38 5.60 25.19
C GLU A 438 11.08 4.78 25.20
N GLU A 439 10.17 5.08 26.14
CA GLU A 439 8.88 4.39 26.24
C GLU A 439 8.05 4.50 24.96
N LEU A 440 8.05 5.67 24.33
CA LEU A 440 7.29 5.93 23.10
C LEU A 440 7.91 5.27 21.87
N PHE A 441 9.24 5.28 21.75
CA PHE A 441 9.90 4.58 20.65
C PHE A 441 9.73 3.06 20.77
N LEU A 442 9.78 2.50 21.98
CA LEU A 442 9.46 1.08 22.19
C LEU A 442 8.01 0.77 21.86
N ALA A 443 7.06 1.62 22.25
CA ALA A 443 5.66 1.48 21.85
C ALA A 443 5.50 1.55 20.32
N ALA A 444 6.24 2.42 19.62
CA ALA A 444 6.22 2.47 18.16
C ALA A 444 6.70 1.15 17.52
N LEU A 445 7.70 0.49 18.12
CA LEU A 445 8.20 -0.82 17.67
C LEU A 445 7.26 -1.99 18.00
N GLU A 446 6.44 -1.86 19.05
CA GLU A 446 5.38 -2.84 19.35
C GLU A 446 4.24 -2.78 18.32
N VAL A 447 3.95 -1.58 17.81
CA VAL A 447 2.93 -1.34 16.78
C VAL A 447 3.44 -1.71 15.39
N ASP A 448 4.65 -1.24 15.04
CA ASP A 448 5.29 -1.52 13.75
C ASP A 448 6.71 -2.07 13.98
N GLU A 449 6.82 -3.39 13.89
CA GLU A 449 8.09 -4.10 14.01
C GLU A 449 9.07 -3.77 12.90
N ASP A 450 8.66 -3.25 11.75
CA ASP A 450 9.58 -2.92 10.65
C ASP A 450 9.93 -1.43 10.63
N ASN A 451 9.56 -0.66 11.68
CA ASN A 451 9.87 0.76 11.79
C ASN A 451 11.39 0.98 12.00
N ILE A 452 12.05 1.42 10.93
CA ILE A 452 13.49 1.69 10.91
C ILE A 452 13.82 2.96 11.70
N ASP A 453 13.00 4.01 11.57
CA ASP A 453 13.26 5.30 12.20
C ASP A 453 13.25 5.19 13.72
N ALA A 454 12.27 4.50 14.31
CA ALA A 454 12.19 4.27 15.75
C ALA A 454 13.43 3.53 16.30
N ARG A 455 14.00 2.59 15.52
CA ARG A 455 15.24 1.90 15.90
C ARG A 455 16.45 2.80 15.86
N ILE A 456 16.54 3.66 14.84
CA ILE A 456 17.64 4.62 14.71
C ILE A 456 17.62 5.61 15.88
N GLU A 457 16.45 6.16 16.22
CA GLU A 457 16.33 7.08 17.36
C GLU A 457 16.72 6.42 18.68
N LEU A 458 16.25 5.19 18.94
CA LEU A 458 16.65 4.44 20.14
C LEU A 458 18.15 4.10 20.15
N ALA A 459 18.73 3.71 19.01
CA ALA A 459 20.16 3.41 18.91
C ALA A 459 21.01 4.66 19.22
N ASN A 460 20.64 5.81 18.67
CA ASN A 460 21.28 7.09 18.97
C ASN A 460 21.15 7.44 20.46
N MET A 461 19.97 7.26 21.06
CA MET A 461 19.76 7.48 22.49
C MET A 461 20.66 6.60 23.35
N TYR A 462 20.74 5.30 23.05
CA TYR A 462 21.57 4.38 23.82
C TYR A 462 23.07 4.63 23.63
N GLU A 463 23.51 5.03 22.43
CA GLU A 463 24.90 5.47 22.22
C GLU A 463 25.24 6.68 23.10
N THR A 464 24.35 7.69 23.16
CA THR A 464 24.58 8.86 24.03
C THR A 464 24.58 8.50 25.52
N ALA A 465 23.81 7.48 25.91
CA ALA A 465 23.73 6.98 27.28
C ALA A 465 24.85 6.00 27.66
N ARG A 466 25.77 5.67 26.74
CA ARG A 466 26.82 4.63 26.91
C ARG A 466 26.27 3.22 27.11
N GLU A 467 25.05 2.96 26.66
CA GLU A 467 24.46 1.62 26.56
C GLU A 467 24.82 1.02 25.19
N ASP A 468 26.13 0.99 24.91
CA ASP A 468 26.70 0.71 23.59
C ASP A 468 26.27 -0.67 23.03
N GLU A 469 26.05 -1.66 23.91
CA GLU A 469 25.58 -2.99 23.51
C GLU A 469 24.19 -2.95 22.85
N GLU A 470 23.21 -2.30 23.49
CA GLU A 470 21.86 -2.22 22.92
C GLU A 470 21.83 -1.32 21.68
N ALA A 471 22.64 -0.25 21.68
CA ALA A 471 22.81 0.62 20.52
C ALA A 471 23.29 -0.18 19.30
N LEU A 472 24.30 -1.05 19.46
CA LEU A 472 24.82 -1.89 18.39
C LEU A 472 23.76 -2.86 17.85
N ILE A 473 22.96 -3.46 18.73
CA ILE A 473 21.93 -4.42 18.32
C ILE A 473 20.82 -3.71 17.52
N LEU A 474 20.35 -2.55 17.99
CA LEU A 474 19.35 -1.76 17.26
C LEU A 474 19.88 -1.25 15.92
N ALA A 475 21.16 -0.85 15.86
CA ALA A 475 21.81 -0.44 14.62
C ALA A 475 21.86 -1.59 13.59
N ALA A 476 22.22 -2.80 14.05
CA ALA A 476 22.24 -4.00 13.21
C ALA A 476 20.86 -4.33 12.64
N GLU A 477 19.81 -4.27 13.48
CA GLU A 477 18.42 -4.46 13.07
C GLU A 477 17.99 -3.44 12.02
N ALA A 478 18.27 -2.16 12.26
CA ALA A 478 17.91 -1.09 11.33
C ALA A 478 18.60 -1.27 9.97
N LEU A 479 19.86 -1.71 9.94
CA LEU A 479 20.58 -2.03 8.70
C LEU A 479 19.97 -3.23 7.97
N ALA A 480 19.68 -4.33 8.69
CA ALA A 480 19.05 -5.52 8.11
C ALA A 480 17.68 -5.20 7.49
N LEU A 481 16.88 -4.33 8.10
CA LEU A 481 15.61 -3.86 7.53
C LEU A 481 15.78 -3.00 6.28
N ARG A 482 16.79 -2.12 6.25
CA ARG A 482 17.09 -1.33 5.06
C ARG A 482 17.50 -2.22 3.89
N GLU A 483 18.43 -3.15 4.12
CA GLU A 483 18.87 -4.10 3.11
C GLU A 483 17.69 -4.94 2.57
N ALA A 484 16.81 -5.38 3.46
CA ALA A 484 15.58 -6.08 3.11
C ALA A 484 14.63 -5.24 2.22
N GLN A 485 14.45 -3.96 2.56
CA GLN A 485 13.63 -3.04 1.77
C GLN A 485 14.24 -2.80 0.39
N ASP A 486 15.55 -2.60 0.30
CA ASP A 486 16.26 -2.36 -0.95
C ASP A 486 16.18 -3.59 -1.89
N GLN A 487 16.42 -4.80 -1.37
CA GLN A 487 16.26 -6.04 -2.15
C GLN A 487 14.84 -6.23 -2.68
N SER A 488 13.83 -5.90 -1.87
CA SER A 488 12.43 -5.97 -2.30
C SER A 488 12.06 -4.94 -3.37
N ALA A 489 12.77 -3.81 -3.42
CA ALA A 489 12.59 -2.78 -4.44
C ALA A 489 13.24 -3.19 -5.77
N GLU A 490 14.36 -3.92 -5.75
CA GLU A 490 15.05 -4.40 -6.94
C GLU A 490 14.35 -5.60 -7.61
N ASP A 491 13.85 -6.57 -6.84
CA ASP A 491 13.10 -7.72 -7.37
C ASP A 491 11.68 -7.35 -7.86
N GLY A 492 11.20 -6.16 -7.50
CA GLY A 492 9.85 -5.66 -7.75
C GLY A 492 9.59 -5.07 -9.14
N PHE A 493 10.54 -5.12 -10.09
CA PHE A 493 10.38 -4.50 -11.41
C PHE A 493 9.27 -5.09 -12.29
N ASP A 494 8.58 -6.17 -11.88
CA ASP A 494 7.45 -6.75 -12.64
C ASP A 494 6.16 -7.06 -11.85
N LYS A 495 6.04 -6.74 -10.55
CA LYS A 495 4.75 -6.88 -9.82
C LYS A 495 4.57 -5.83 -8.73
N GLU A 496 3.52 -5.02 -8.91
CA GLU A 496 2.87 -4.09 -7.96
C GLU A 496 3.75 -3.48 -6.85
N PRO A 497 4.09 -2.18 -6.94
CA PRO A 497 4.82 -1.51 -5.86
C PRO A 497 3.90 -1.32 -4.65
N ARG A 498 4.22 -2.03 -3.55
CA ARG A 498 3.73 -1.66 -2.21
C ARG A 498 4.54 -0.46 -1.74
N HIS A 499 3.81 0.60 -1.44
CA HIS A 499 4.29 1.93 -1.07
C HIS A 499 5.28 1.92 0.11
N ALA A 500 6.58 1.98 -0.19
CA ALA A 500 7.55 2.59 0.72
C ALA A 500 7.35 4.11 0.61
N ARG A 501 6.74 4.73 1.63
CA ARG A 501 6.52 6.18 1.68
C ARG A 501 7.68 6.82 2.43
N THR A 502 8.69 7.26 1.67
CA THR A 502 9.56 8.34 2.11
C THR A 502 8.71 9.61 2.26
N SER A 503 8.91 10.26 3.39
CA SER A 503 8.31 11.51 3.84
C SER A 503 8.52 12.66 2.85
N ILE A 504 7.57 12.82 1.94
CA ILE A 504 7.29 14.08 1.26
C ILE A 504 5.82 14.38 1.57
N GLY A 505 5.60 15.43 2.37
CA GLY A 505 4.26 15.91 2.72
C GLY A 505 3.45 16.11 1.45
N LEU A 506 2.35 15.34 1.35
CA LEU A 506 1.27 15.43 0.37
C LEU A 506 0.26 14.33 0.75
N ILE A 507 -0.89 14.77 1.29
CA ILE A 507 -2.20 14.10 1.33
C ILE A 507 -2.15 12.56 1.41
N PRO A 508 -2.42 11.92 2.57
CA PRO A 508 -2.85 10.54 2.57
C PRO A 508 -4.16 10.47 1.79
N ARG A 509 -4.14 9.73 0.68
CA ARG A 509 -5.37 9.36 -0.01
C ARG A 509 -6.34 8.82 1.02
N THR A 510 -7.53 9.41 0.98
CA THR A 510 -8.75 8.91 1.58
C THR A 510 -8.77 7.38 1.51
N SER A 511 -8.75 6.74 2.68
CA SER A 511 -9.55 5.55 2.88
C SER A 511 -10.97 5.97 2.51
N ARG A 512 -11.42 5.65 1.29
CA ARG A 512 -12.84 5.57 0.96
C ARG A 512 -13.45 4.59 1.95
N ARG A 513 -13.96 5.10 3.06
CA ARG A 513 -15.09 4.51 3.76
C ARG A 513 -16.27 4.67 2.80
N ASP A 514 -16.40 3.74 1.87
CA ASP A 514 -17.71 3.49 1.29
C ASP A 514 -18.62 3.10 2.45
N ALA A 515 -19.66 3.91 2.64
CA ALA A 515 -20.76 3.64 3.54
C ALA A 515 -21.40 2.31 3.14
N ARG A 516 -20.98 1.20 3.76
CA ARG A 516 -21.74 -0.05 3.73
C ARG A 516 -22.96 0.15 4.63
N VAL A 517 -24.10 0.22 3.97
CA VAL A 517 -25.43 0.06 4.55
C VAL A 517 -25.45 -1.20 5.42
N ASN A 518 -25.97 -1.06 6.64
CA ASN A 518 -26.25 -2.14 7.58
C ASN A 518 -26.98 -3.30 6.88
N THR A 519 -26.33 -4.45 6.79
CA THR A 519 -27.01 -5.76 6.76
C THR A 519 -26.34 -6.64 7.80
N ALA A 520 -27.15 -7.01 8.80
CA ALA A 520 -26.76 -7.84 9.93
C ALA A 520 -26.49 -9.29 9.51
N ASP A 521 -25.71 -9.96 10.35
CA ASP A 521 -25.49 -11.40 10.47
C ASP A 521 -24.81 -12.14 9.30
N ARG A 522 -23.48 -12.34 9.44
CA ARG A 522 -22.79 -13.62 9.22
C ARG A 522 -21.35 -13.60 9.77
N PRO A 523 -20.86 -14.69 10.38
CA PRO A 523 -19.57 -14.72 11.07
C PRO A 523 -18.40 -14.70 10.09
N ALA A 524 -17.40 -13.87 10.41
CA ALA A 524 -16.18 -13.69 9.64
C ALA A 524 -15.28 -14.94 9.70
N MET A 525 -14.99 -15.53 8.54
CA MET A 525 -13.85 -16.43 8.35
C MET A 525 -12.65 -15.57 7.92
N VAL A 526 -11.69 -15.39 8.82
CA VAL A 526 -10.50 -14.56 8.64
C VAL A 526 -9.41 -15.39 7.93
N GLY A 527 -9.13 -15.06 6.67
CA GLY A 527 -7.93 -15.48 5.95
C GLY A 527 -6.95 -14.30 5.83
N SER A 528 -6.31 -13.92 6.94
CA SER A 528 -5.20 -12.95 6.90
C SER A 528 -3.92 -13.68 6.52
N VAL A 529 -3.35 -13.36 5.37
CA VAL A 529 -1.98 -13.77 5.02
C VAL A 529 -1.03 -12.98 5.92
N THR A 530 -0.74 -13.52 7.10
CA THR A 530 0.25 -12.95 8.03
C THR A 530 1.62 -12.95 7.35
N ARG A 531 2.10 -11.77 6.95
CA ARG A 531 3.50 -11.58 6.54
C ARG A 531 4.40 -12.00 7.70
N ARG A 532 5.47 -12.76 7.39
CA ARG A 532 6.46 -13.13 8.39
C ARG A 532 7.26 -11.88 8.78
N PRO A 533 7.48 -11.62 10.08
CA PRO A 533 8.31 -10.49 10.51
C PRO A 533 9.75 -10.68 9.98
N MET A 534 10.35 -9.59 9.48
CA MET A 534 11.66 -9.64 8.81
C MET A 534 12.80 -9.81 9.82
N ILE A 535 12.62 -9.30 11.04
CA ILE A 535 13.53 -9.47 12.18
C ILE A 535 12.86 -10.38 13.24
N PRO A 536 13.62 -11.25 13.92
CA PRO A 536 13.14 -11.95 15.11
C PRO A 536 12.60 -11.00 16.20
N ARG A 537 11.45 -11.35 16.79
CA ARG A 537 10.93 -10.63 17.96
C ARG A 537 11.91 -10.78 19.13
N ARG A 538 12.13 -9.68 19.87
CA ARG A 538 12.92 -9.68 21.10
C ARG A 538 12.34 -8.76 22.16
N TYR A 539 12.62 -9.11 23.40
CA TYR A 539 12.45 -8.19 24.53
C TYR A 539 13.47 -7.04 24.43
N ARG A 540 12.99 -5.82 24.65
CA ARG A 540 13.80 -4.60 24.67
C ARG A 540 13.69 -3.95 26.05
N PRO A 541 14.75 -3.98 26.88
CA PRO A 541 14.71 -3.39 28.21
C PRO A 541 14.69 -1.86 28.15
N LYS A 542 13.93 -1.22 29.05
CA LYS A 542 13.97 0.24 29.22
C LYS A 542 15.20 0.65 30.02
N ARG A 543 16.31 0.92 29.34
CA ARG A 543 17.61 1.26 29.94
C ARG A 543 17.61 2.63 30.61
N LEU A 544 16.82 3.57 30.09
CA LEU A 544 16.79 4.97 30.56
C LEU A 544 15.73 5.22 31.62
N ALA A 545 14.87 4.23 31.90
CA ALA A 545 13.99 4.24 33.04
C ALA A 545 14.77 4.20 34.38
N GLY A 546 14.18 4.81 35.41
CA GLY A 546 14.74 4.80 36.77
C GLY A 546 15.02 3.38 37.28
N PRO A 547 16.01 3.21 38.19
CA PRO A 547 16.47 1.89 38.62
C PRO A 547 15.35 1.01 39.21
N ASP A 548 14.37 1.61 39.89
CA ASP A 548 13.23 0.87 40.45
C ASP A 548 12.26 0.40 39.38
N LYS A 549 11.99 1.22 38.35
CA LYS A 549 11.14 0.85 37.21
C LYS A 549 11.79 -0.28 36.40
N ARG A 550 13.11 -0.22 36.18
CA ARG A 550 13.89 -1.31 35.56
C ARG A 550 13.76 -2.62 36.33
N ARG A 551 13.97 -2.58 37.65
CA ARG A 551 13.84 -3.78 38.51
C ARG A 551 12.43 -4.36 38.46
N GLN A 552 11.41 -3.51 38.49
CA GLN A 552 10.01 -3.92 38.42
C GLN A 552 9.68 -4.59 37.07
N GLU A 553 10.16 -4.05 35.96
CA GLU A 553 9.97 -4.63 34.63
C GLU A 553 10.70 -5.97 34.49
N GLU A 554 11.94 -6.07 34.97
CA GLU A 554 12.69 -7.33 35.01
C GLU A 554 11.97 -8.39 35.85
N GLN A 555 11.45 -8.04 37.02
CA GLN A 555 10.65 -8.95 37.86
C GLN A 555 9.34 -9.37 37.18
N THR A 556 8.65 -8.43 36.53
CA THR A 556 7.41 -8.72 35.81
C THR A 556 7.66 -9.66 34.64
N ARG A 557 8.78 -9.47 33.92
CA ARG A 557 9.21 -10.36 32.84
C ARG A 557 9.58 -11.75 33.38
N ALA A 558 10.37 -11.82 34.44
CA ALA A 558 10.76 -13.06 35.10
C ALA A 558 9.51 -13.87 35.50
N PHE A 559 8.53 -13.21 36.10
CA PHE A 559 7.26 -13.81 36.49
C PHE A 559 6.48 -14.35 35.28
N LYS A 560 6.33 -13.56 34.20
CA LYS A 560 5.65 -13.99 32.97
C LYS A 560 6.31 -15.23 32.34
N LEU A 561 7.64 -15.24 32.24
CA LEU A 561 8.39 -16.38 31.69
C LEU A 561 8.22 -17.64 32.55
N SER A 562 8.27 -17.50 33.88
CA SER A 562 8.05 -18.63 34.78
C SER A 562 6.63 -19.21 34.66
N GLN A 563 5.62 -18.34 34.46
CA GLN A 563 4.24 -18.75 34.24
C GLN A 563 4.07 -19.46 32.89
N GLN A 564 4.63 -18.91 31.81
CA GLN A 564 4.61 -19.57 30.49
C GLN A 564 5.29 -20.94 30.53
N TYR A 565 6.43 -21.06 31.20
CA TYR A 565 7.10 -22.36 31.37
C TYR A 565 6.24 -23.37 32.15
N SER A 566 5.53 -22.92 33.19
CA SER A 566 4.60 -23.79 33.91
C SER A 566 3.48 -24.33 33.02
N ILE A 567 2.97 -23.51 32.09
CA ILE A 567 1.96 -23.89 31.09
C ILE A 567 2.52 -24.90 30.10
N VAL A 568 3.73 -24.64 29.58
CA VAL A 568 4.41 -25.57 28.65
C VAL A 568 4.61 -26.94 29.30
N ARG A 569 4.97 -26.97 30.59
CA ARG A 569 5.13 -28.21 31.35
C ARG A 569 3.81 -28.95 31.54
N ASP A 570 2.73 -28.24 31.88
CA ASP A 570 1.39 -28.84 32.05
C ASP A 570 0.85 -29.40 30.72
N LEU A 571 0.94 -28.63 29.65
CA LEU A 571 0.55 -29.08 28.30
C LEU A 571 1.32 -30.33 27.89
N LYS A 572 2.62 -30.39 28.17
CA LYS A 572 3.45 -31.57 27.88
C LYS A 572 3.02 -32.80 28.69
N GLN A 573 2.65 -32.63 29.97
CA GLN A 573 2.10 -33.71 30.79
C GLN A 573 0.76 -34.24 30.25
N GLN A 574 -0.08 -33.37 29.71
CA GLN A 574 -1.35 -33.77 29.10
C GLN A 574 -1.15 -34.47 27.75
N ILE A 575 -0.18 -34.01 26.95
CA ILE A 575 0.20 -34.66 25.69
C ILE A 575 0.74 -36.07 25.97
N SER A 576 1.58 -36.25 26.99
CA SER A 576 2.08 -37.58 27.36
C SER A 576 1.00 -38.51 27.93
N ALA A 577 -0.08 -37.95 28.50
CA ALA A 577 -1.28 -38.69 28.90
C ALA A 577 -2.21 -39.08 27.72
N GLY A 578 -1.89 -38.70 26.48
CA GLY A 578 -2.59 -39.10 25.26
C GLY A 578 -3.38 -37.98 24.57
N HIS A 579 -3.35 -36.74 25.06
CA HIS A 579 -4.08 -35.61 24.48
C HIS A 579 -3.28 -34.93 23.35
N ASN A 580 -3.13 -35.61 22.20
CA ASN A 580 -2.38 -35.10 21.05
C ASN A 580 -2.98 -33.83 20.40
N GLU A 581 -4.23 -33.50 20.68
CA GLU A 581 -4.90 -32.28 20.20
C GLU A 581 -4.24 -31.00 20.73
N LEU A 582 -3.48 -31.09 21.83
CA LEU A 582 -2.82 -29.96 22.48
C LEU A 582 -1.43 -29.63 21.90
N ILE A 583 -0.92 -30.45 20.98
CA ILE A 583 0.39 -30.23 20.34
C ILE A 583 0.53 -28.83 19.72
N PRO A 584 -0.46 -28.29 18.97
CA PRO A 584 -0.35 -26.94 18.42
C PRO A 584 -0.24 -25.85 19.49
N ALA A 585 -0.99 -25.98 20.60
CA ALA A 585 -0.95 -25.03 21.71
C ALA A 585 0.41 -25.09 22.43
N TRP A 586 0.92 -26.31 22.68
CA TRP A 586 2.27 -26.51 23.22
C TRP A 586 3.33 -25.92 22.31
N MET A 587 3.28 -26.17 21.00
CA MET A 587 4.21 -25.59 20.03
C MET A 587 4.20 -24.05 20.05
N ALA A 588 3.02 -23.43 20.15
CA ALA A 588 2.91 -21.97 20.22
C ALA A 588 3.55 -21.41 21.50
N SER A 589 3.23 -21.97 22.68
CA SER A 589 3.80 -21.53 23.96
C SER A 589 5.31 -21.81 24.07
N SER A 590 5.78 -22.96 23.58
CA SER A 590 7.21 -23.30 23.53
C SER A 590 7.99 -22.37 22.62
N LYS A 591 7.40 -21.96 21.48
CA LYS A 591 8.02 -21.00 20.56
C LYS A 591 8.31 -19.67 21.24
N GLU A 592 7.35 -19.12 21.99
CA GLU A 592 7.53 -17.84 22.69
C GLU A 592 8.73 -17.89 23.65
N LEU A 593 8.84 -18.95 24.47
CA LEU A 593 9.96 -19.15 25.38
C LEU A 593 11.31 -19.27 24.65
N ILE A 594 11.34 -20.05 23.56
CA ILE A 594 12.55 -20.27 22.76
C ILE A 594 12.99 -18.98 22.07
N ASP A 595 12.06 -18.24 21.46
CA ASP A 595 12.36 -16.96 20.82
C ASP A 595 12.85 -15.93 21.86
N ASP A 596 12.28 -15.93 23.07
CA ASP A 596 12.78 -15.12 24.19
C ASP A 596 14.21 -15.47 24.58
N PHE A 597 14.55 -16.77 24.68
CA PHE A 597 15.92 -17.21 24.97
C PHE A 597 16.89 -16.81 23.85
N ARG A 598 16.51 -17.04 22.59
CA ARG A 598 17.31 -16.69 21.40
C ARG A 598 17.56 -15.19 21.27
N SER A 599 16.67 -14.38 21.84
CA SER A 599 16.79 -12.93 21.85
C SER A 599 17.82 -12.37 22.85
N LEU A 600 18.40 -13.22 23.71
CA LEU A 600 19.32 -12.78 24.75
C LEU A 600 20.77 -12.84 24.26
N LYS A 601 21.33 -11.67 23.93
CA LYS A 601 22.76 -11.52 23.56
C LYS A 601 23.73 -12.20 24.54
N ARG A 602 23.42 -12.25 25.84
CA ARG A 602 24.30 -12.84 26.87
C ARG A 602 24.60 -14.32 26.65
N PHE A 603 23.79 -15.02 25.88
CA PHE A 603 23.95 -16.45 25.60
C PHE A 603 24.68 -16.74 24.29
N TYR A 604 25.14 -15.72 23.56
CA TYR A 604 25.73 -15.87 22.23
C TYR A 604 27.00 -15.02 22.09
N SER A 605 27.92 -15.43 21.22
CA SER A 605 29.00 -14.55 20.78
C SER A 605 28.46 -13.48 19.83
N TRP A 606 29.14 -12.33 19.75
CA TRP A 606 28.70 -11.21 18.91
C TRP A 606 28.54 -11.60 17.43
N ASP A 607 29.51 -12.30 16.86
CA ASP A 607 29.46 -12.73 15.45
C ASP A 607 28.22 -13.57 15.14
N LYS A 608 27.92 -14.55 16.01
CA LYS A 608 26.77 -15.45 15.84
C LYS A 608 25.45 -14.73 16.07
N TYR A 609 25.41 -13.83 17.05
CA TYR A 609 24.21 -13.07 17.40
C TYR A 609 23.86 -12.04 16.30
N LEU A 610 24.84 -11.33 15.76
CA LEU A 610 24.61 -10.39 14.64
C LEU A 610 24.21 -11.12 13.36
N HIS A 611 24.79 -12.29 13.09
CA HIS A 611 24.36 -13.13 11.98
C HIS A 611 22.90 -13.61 12.15
N PHE A 612 22.47 -13.94 13.38
CA PHE A 612 21.08 -14.31 13.67
C PHE A 612 20.10 -13.16 13.40
N LEU A 613 20.49 -11.91 13.67
CA LEU A 613 19.66 -10.72 13.41
C LEU A 613 19.55 -10.34 11.94
N GLY A 614 20.23 -11.05 11.04
CA GLY A 614 20.18 -10.81 9.60
C GLY A 614 21.30 -9.91 9.06
N SER A 615 22.24 -9.47 9.90
CA SER A 615 23.45 -8.75 9.46
C SER A 615 24.44 -9.75 8.85
N LYS A 616 24.18 -10.15 7.60
CA LYS A 616 25.09 -11.03 6.85
C LYS A 616 26.21 -10.19 6.25
N GLY A 617 27.40 -10.26 6.84
CA GLY A 617 28.64 -9.98 6.10
C GLY A 617 29.11 -8.53 6.02
N LEU A 618 28.66 -7.61 6.88
CA LEU A 618 29.30 -6.28 6.99
C LEU A 618 30.76 -6.35 7.51
N SER A 619 31.19 -7.50 8.03
CA SER A 619 32.54 -7.69 8.59
C SER A 619 33.58 -8.21 7.58
N GLN A 620 33.18 -8.64 6.37
CA GLN A 620 34.13 -9.15 5.35
C GLN A 620 33.59 -8.92 3.94
N GLU A 621 33.88 -7.75 3.35
CA GLU A 621 34.36 -7.63 1.97
C GLU A 621 34.60 -6.16 1.62
N GLY A 622 35.87 -5.83 1.32
CA GLY A 622 36.27 -4.54 0.78
C GLY A 622 35.81 -4.41 -0.69
N GLY A 623 34.55 -4.06 -0.90
CA GLY A 623 33.97 -3.78 -2.21
C GLY A 623 33.12 -2.51 -2.21
N SER A 624 33.70 -1.41 -2.69
CA SER A 624 33.06 -0.13 -3.07
C SER A 624 31.68 0.19 -2.47
N ALA A 625 31.61 0.57 -1.21
CA ALA A 625 30.38 1.11 -0.62
C ALA A 625 30.28 2.63 -0.84
N VAL A 626 29.11 3.07 -1.31
CA VAL A 626 28.61 4.45 -1.28
C VAL A 626 28.90 5.10 0.09
N PRO A 627 29.16 6.42 0.21
CA PRO A 627 29.50 7.05 1.50
C PRO A 627 28.49 6.61 2.57
N GLY A 628 28.98 5.87 3.57
CA GLY A 628 28.13 5.18 4.53
C GLY A 628 27.22 6.16 5.26
N THR A 629 25.93 5.82 5.33
CA THR A 629 24.95 6.58 6.13
C THR A 629 25.41 6.71 7.58
N GLU A 630 24.95 7.73 8.32
CA GLU A 630 25.31 7.92 9.73
C GLU A 630 25.11 6.65 10.57
N LEU A 631 24.06 5.88 10.26
CA LEU A 631 23.77 4.58 10.86
C LEU A 631 24.87 3.53 10.62
N SER A 632 25.39 3.43 9.39
CA SER A 632 26.49 2.51 9.04
C SER A 632 27.77 2.90 9.77
N GLN A 633 28.06 4.20 9.88
CA GLN A 633 29.22 4.70 10.62
C GLN A 633 29.09 4.44 12.13
N MET A 634 27.89 4.60 12.70
CA MET A 634 27.59 4.24 14.09
C MET A 634 27.83 2.74 14.32
N TYR A 635 27.29 1.88 13.44
CA TYR A 635 27.48 0.43 13.52
C TYR A 635 28.95 0.02 13.47
N GLU A 636 29.74 0.58 12.54
CA GLU A 636 31.18 0.30 12.45
C GLU A 636 31.95 0.78 13.70
N ARG A 637 31.58 1.93 14.26
CA ARG A 637 32.21 2.47 15.46
C ARG A 637 31.93 1.59 16.67
N LEU A 638 30.66 1.24 16.89
CA LEU A 638 30.21 0.41 18.00
C LEU A 638 30.73 -1.03 17.89
N SER A 639 30.74 -1.60 16.69
CA SER A 639 31.30 -2.94 16.48
C SER A 639 32.81 -2.98 16.80
N ARG A 640 33.58 -1.96 16.38
CA ARG A 640 35.02 -1.88 16.70
C ARG A 640 35.32 -1.62 18.17
N SER A 641 34.46 -0.89 18.89
CA SER A 641 34.68 -0.63 20.33
C SER A 641 34.28 -1.83 21.20
N ILE A 642 33.18 -2.50 20.88
CA ILE A 642 32.58 -3.54 21.73
C ILE A 642 33.10 -4.93 21.40
N ALA A 643 33.17 -5.30 20.11
CA ALA A 643 33.49 -6.67 19.68
C ALA A 643 34.88 -7.15 20.16
N PRO A 644 35.98 -6.37 20.10
CA PRO A 644 37.27 -6.83 20.58
C PRO A 644 37.46 -6.76 22.10
N GLN A 645 36.74 -5.88 22.83
CA GLN A 645 36.93 -5.68 24.27
C GLN A 645 36.20 -6.74 25.12
N THR A 646 35.08 -7.28 24.65
CA THR A 646 34.31 -8.29 25.41
C THR A 646 34.83 -9.72 25.24
N GLU A 647 35.63 -10.02 24.20
CA GLU A 647 36.26 -11.34 24.06
C GLU A 647 37.44 -11.57 25.02
N GLN A 648 38.05 -10.52 25.57
CA GLN A 648 39.23 -10.63 26.44
C GLN A 648 38.99 -10.20 27.90
N GLY A 649 37.81 -9.68 28.27
CA GLY A 649 37.66 -8.88 29.49
C GLY A 649 36.68 -9.34 30.57
N HIS A 650 35.63 -10.12 30.27
CA HIS A 650 34.67 -10.59 31.29
C HIS A 650 34.47 -12.10 31.15
N GLN A 651 35.45 -12.85 31.68
CA GLN A 651 35.19 -14.20 32.16
C GLN A 651 34.01 -14.14 33.14
N LEU A 652 32.89 -14.77 32.75
CA LEU A 652 32.23 -15.84 33.52
C LEU A 652 31.81 -15.59 34.99
N ASP A 653 31.89 -14.38 35.56
CA ASP A 653 31.56 -14.15 36.98
C ASP A 653 30.06 -14.09 37.31
N THR A 654 29.16 -14.30 36.34
CA THR A 654 27.69 -14.29 36.56
C THR A 654 26.92 -15.49 36.02
N LEU A 655 27.58 -16.47 35.39
CA LEU A 655 26.94 -17.74 35.00
C LEU A 655 27.00 -18.81 36.11
N ASP A 656 27.32 -18.41 37.33
CA ASP A 656 27.36 -19.28 38.52
C ASP A 656 25.95 -19.72 39.00
N ALA A 657 24.89 -19.19 38.39
CA ALA A 657 23.53 -19.67 38.60
C ALA A 657 23.19 -20.72 37.53
N ALA A 658 23.03 -21.99 37.94
CA ALA A 658 22.58 -23.11 37.10
C ALA A 658 21.16 -22.95 36.49
N THR A 659 20.55 -21.78 36.64
CA THR A 659 19.17 -21.47 36.28
C THR A 659 19.06 -20.09 35.64
N HIS A 660 18.29 -19.96 34.58
CA HIS A 660 17.87 -18.68 34.02
C HIS A 660 16.37 -18.47 34.27
N GLN A 661 16.02 -17.36 34.94
CA GLN A 661 14.62 -17.02 35.27
C GLN A 661 13.85 -18.12 36.03
N GLY A 662 14.57 -18.92 36.84
CA GLY A 662 14.01 -20.03 37.62
C GLY A 662 13.88 -21.37 36.87
N ILE A 663 14.39 -21.47 35.65
CA ILE A 663 14.39 -22.69 34.82
C ILE A 663 15.83 -23.18 34.69
N THR A 664 16.07 -24.48 34.85
CA THR A 664 17.42 -25.05 34.71
C THR A 664 17.88 -25.02 33.25
N PHE A 665 19.19 -24.95 33.01
CA PHE A 665 19.69 -24.99 31.63
C PHE A 665 19.44 -26.34 30.95
N ASP A 666 19.38 -27.45 31.71
CA ASP A 666 18.97 -28.76 31.21
C ASP A 666 17.54 -28.71 30.64
N ASP A 667 16.60 -28.14 31.41
CA ASP A 667 15.20 -27.98 30.99
C ASP A 667 15.05 -27.09 29.74
N TRP A 668 15.88 -26.05 29.64
CA TRP A 668 15.92 -25.21 28.44
C TRP A 668 16.40 -26.01 27.22
N LEU A 669 17.47 -26.79 27.34
CA LEU A 669 17.97 -27.59 26.23
C LEU A 669 16.93 -28.60 25.76
N ASP A 670 16.27 -29.29 26.70
CA ASP A 670 15.17 -30.21 26.39
C ASP A 670 14.05 -29.51 25.62
N LEU A 671 13.65 -28.32 26.05
CA LEU A 671 12.63 -27.52 25.36
C LEU A 671 13.04 -27.19 23.91
N PHE A 672 14.29 -26.77 23.68
CA PHE A 672 14.81 -26.46 22.35
C PHE A 672 14.76 -27.68 21.42
N LEU A 673 15.25 -28.83 21.90
CA LEU A 673 15.35 -30.06 21.10
C LEU A 673 13.96 -30.62 20.80
N GLU A 674 13.07 -30.67 21.79
CA GLU A 674 11.70 -31.16 21.60
C GLU A 674 10.90 -30.29 20.65
N TYR A 675 11.02 -28.97 20.76
CA TYR A 675 10.36 -28.05 19.83
C TYR A 675 10.90 -28.22 18.40
N ALA A 676 12.21 -28.39 18.23
CA ALA A 676 12.82 -28.65 16.93
C ALA A 676 12.33 -29.98 16.32
N ILE A 677 12.20 -31.03 17.14
CA ILE A 677 11.60 -32.31 16.72
C ILE A 677 10.14 -32.10 16.29
N GLY A 678 9.36 -31.34 17.05
CA GLY A 678 7.98 -30.97 16.69
C GLY A 678 7.90 -30.25 15.34
N LEU A 679 8.79 -29.29 15.08
CA LEU A 679 8.89 -28.61 13.79
C LEU A 679 9.27 -29.58 12.65
N ALA A 680 10.18 -30.52 12.90
CA ALA A 680 10.59 -31.52 11.92
C ALA A 680 9.44 -32.47 11.55
N ILE A 681 8.64 -32.88 12.53
CA ILE A 681 7.41 -33.69 12.33
C ILE A 681 6.40 -32.92 11.47
N LEU A 682 6.25 -31.62 11.69
CA LEU A 682 5.41 -30.73 10.87
C LEU A 682 6.03 -30.36 9.50
N HIS A 683 7.09 -31.05 9.08
CA HIS A 683 7.81 -30.82 7.83
C HIS A 683 8.45 -29.42 7.69
N ARG A 684 8.59 -28.66 8.78
CA ARG A 684 9.26 -27.34 8.82
C ARG A 684 10.75 -27.49 9.09
N ARG A 685 11.43 -28.23 8.21
CA ARG A 685 12.83 -28.68 8.38
C ARG A 685 13.83 -27.53 8.56
N GLN A 686 13.66 -26.44 7.80
CA GLN A 686 14.57 -25.30 7.86
C GLN A 686 14.49 -24.57 9.20
N GLU A 687 13.29 -24.45 9.76
CA GLU A 687 13.09 -23.82 11.06
C GLU A 687 13.58 -24.72 12.20
N ALA A 688 13.35 -26.03 12.10
CA ALA A 688 13.91 -27.00 13.04
C ALA A 688 15.44 -26.90 13.09
N TYR A 689 16.10 -26.82 11.92
CA TYR A 689 17.55 -26.62 11.84
C TYR A 689 18.00 -25.31 12.49
N GLN A 690 17.29 -24.20 12.25
CA GLN A 690 17.61 -22.90 12.86
C GLN A 690 17.51 -22.93 14.38
N VAL A 691 16.52 -23.63 14.94
CA VAL A 691 16.37 -23.79 16.40
C VAL A 691 17.53 -24.61 16.97
N CYS A 692 17.87 -25.74 16.36
CA CYS A 692 19.01 -26.57 16.81
C CYS A 692 20.34 -25.83 16.67
N ALA A 693 20.55 -25.11 15.57
CA ALA A 693 21.74 -24.30 15.35
C ALA A 693 21.85 -23.21 16.43
N ALA A 694 20.73 -22.54 16.75
CA ALA A 694 20.70 -21.53 17.81
C ALA A 694 20.97 -22.12 19.21
N ALA A 695 20.54 -23.35 19.50
CA ALA A 695 20.94 -24.02 20.74
C ALA A 695 22.45 -24.33 20.75
N LYS A 696 22.98 -24.91 19.66
CA LYS A 696 24.41 -25.24 19.54
C LYS A 696 25.32 -24.02 19.58
N ASP A 697 24.85 -22.91 19.05
CA ASP A 697 25.59 -21.64 19.01
C ASP A 697 25.62 -20.92 20.35
N SER A 698 24.79 -21.33 21.32
CA SER A 698 24.76 -20.74 22.64
C SER A 698 26.02 -21.07 23.44
N THR A 699 26.58 -20.08 24.14
CA THR A 699 27.73 -20.25 25.04
C THR A 699 27.41 -21.14 26.25
N VAL A 700 26.13 -21.23 26.63
CA VAL A 700 25.65 -22.02 27.77
C VAL A 700 25.73 -23.51 27.49
N PHE A 701 25.48 -23.93 26.25
CA PHE A 701 25.42 -25.35 25.86
C PHE A 701 26.73 -25.89 25.27
N GLN A 702 27.84 -25.13 25.34
CA GLN A 702 29.16 -25.54 24.81
C GLN A 702 29.92 -26.52 25.72
N SER A 703 29.43 -26.79 26.93
CA SER A 703 30.04 -27.77 27.82
C SER A 703 29.89 -29.19 27.27
N THR A 704 30.83 -30.08 27.57
CA THR A 704 30.81 -31.50 27.15
C THR A 704 29.55 -32.27 27.58
N LYS A 705 28.79 -31.78 28.58
CA LYS A 705 27.53 -32.39 29.03
C LYS A 705 26.34 -32.10 28.11
N HIS A 706 26.39 -31.01 27.36
CA HIS A 706 25.29 -30.51 26.53
C HIS A 706 25.61 -30.61 25.03
N ASP A 707 26.69 -31.31 24.65
CA ASP A 707 27.12 -31.42 23.26
C ASP A 707 26.21 -32.38 22.47
N PHE A 708 25.77 -31.95 21.29
CA PHE A 708 24.94 -32.74 20.39
C PHE A 708 25.26 -32.45 18.91
N THR A 709 25.09 -33.46 18.07
CA THR A 709 25.38 -33.37 16.62
C THR A 709 24.09 -33.20 15.82
N ILE A 710 24.07 -32.24 14.90
CA ILE A 710 22.92 -31.99 14.02
C ILE A 710 23.19 -32.65 12.67
N TYR A 711 22.45 -33.71 12.33
CA TYR A 711 22.47 -34.33 11.02
C TYR A 711 21.37 -33.75 10.13
N TYR A 712 21.76 -33.00 9.10
CA TYR A 712 20.83 -32.43 8.11
C TYR A 712 21.00 -33.17 6.78
N VAL A 713 19.95 -33.86 6.33
CA VAL A 713 19.91 -34.47 5.00
C VAL A 713 19.12 -33.54 4.07
N PRO A 714 19.78 -32.74 3.21
CA PRO A 714 19.06 -31.95 2.22
C PRO A 714 18.32 -32.91 1.27
N SER A 715 17.01 -32.75 1.14
CA SER A 715 16.26 -33.42 0.08
C SER A 715 16.72 -32.84 -1.25
N THR A 716 17.59 -33.55 -1.94
CA THR A 716 18.02 -33.19 -3.30
C THR A 716 16.83 -33.32 -4.26
N PRO A 717 16.62 -32.36 -5.19
CA PRO A 717 15.78 -32.61 -6.34
C PRO A 717 16.54 -33.57 -7.26
N THR A 718 16.06 -34.81 -7.34
CA THR A 718 16.35 -35.82 -8.37
C THR A 718 17.68 -35.65 -9.12
N MET A 719 18.76 -36.26 -8.61
CA MET A 719 19.93 -36.57 -9.44
C MET A 719 20.02 -38.08 -9.70
N LYS A 720 20.26 -38.36 -10.98
CA LYS A 720 20.41 -39.66 -11.63
C LYS A 720 21.40 -40.56 -10.88
N LYS A 721 21.04 -41.84 -10.83
CA LYS A 721 21.86 -43.06 -10.72
C LYS A 721 23.37 -42.85 -10.52
N GLY A 722 23.86 -43.34 -9.39
CA GLY A 722 25.27 -43.64 -9.15
C GLY A 722 25.39 -44.59 -7.97
N VAL A 723 25.34 -45.90 -8.24
CA VAL A 723 25.56 -46.96 -7.26
C VAL A 723 27.02 -46.93 -6.80
N SER A 724 27.26 -46.83 -5.50
CA SER A 724 28.44 -47.41 -4.86
C SER A 724 28.12 -47.70 -3.39
N GLN A 725 28.05 -48.99 -3.10
CA GLN A 725 28.03 -49.59 -1.76
C GLN A 725 29.19 -49.10 -0.91
N LEU A 726 29.01 -49.04 0.41
CA LEU A 726 29.89 -49.59 1.47
C LEU A 726 29.27 -49.32 2.88
N PRO A 727 29.70 -50.02 3.94
CA PRO A 727 28.83 -50.91 4.71
C PRO A 727 28.49 -50.39 6.11
N ASP A 728 27.52 -51.08 6.72
CA ASP A 728 27.09 -50.95 8.11
C ASP A 728 28.24 -51.04 9.12
N THR A 729 28.36 -50.00 9.95
CA THR A 729 28.63 -50.07 11.41
C THR A 729 28.09 -48.82 12.08
#